data_AF-A0A9W7EFA0-F1
#
_entry.id   AF-A0A9W7EFA0-F1
#
_cell.length_a   1.000
_cell.length_b   1.000
_cell.length_c   1.000
_cell.angle_alpha   90.00
_cell.angle_beta   90.00
_cell.angle_gamma   90.00
#
_symmetry.space_group_name_H-M   'P 1'
#
loop_
_entity.id
_entity.type
_entity.pdbx_description
1 polymer ?
#
loop_
_entity_poly.entity_id
_entity_poly.type
_entity_poly.pdbx_seq_one_letter_code
_entity_poly.pdbx_strand_id
1 'polypeptide(L)'
;MAESQADKNKPAQHAITDDVYLYTTRNPGPPVSFTYEVECCKFNRLKFTMDFAGSQNFELQSGGLLIDKLVAPFKRTEVGKLVLIDTSKGANLKNTYSWSLEDPDPAAVEQVLSEDKRKIFTELTRAKKLNFGDDSATINEIEKRCKANKVMFLDPDFPPTETSLYKKDKNMEPVHDGKPVTWRRPTEFMSGSFDVFQGGIEPNDIRQGSLADCWFLCALSSLAEFPQLVMNLFEEQSKESSEAGVYKLRLCKNGQWQTVTVDDFFPCFPGAGPSYSRGHGNELWVLLLEKAYSKLHGAYAQIKMGWAYEAMIDLTGAPYMTIRFEDEDVQKTIKNGELWRNLVHWDQEGFIMSASTPGEDVFTESGEKPEKNGVGLVAGHAYTMLAAKQTVAGIRLCQLRNPWGGFEWQGDWGDTSDLWTDEIKEELNVVLAEDDGTFWMCFDDLLKHFFSINVCMADSSNNNNINWTEKRRKICFTFGADGNISTPMYIFSNKTTSKAYMSLHQEDQRCENALPYLDIGVSVLQILPDYTYKLMGSSGNSAERQNQTEVTLPPGQFLVVPTTTGCKFSQGLLGGNEGDAPKLFTKQNELTIQGEKALNEVFKRLDADLDGVLNKQELNAFMQMTEGCAMQDEVFDWIMQTFDSFEGGLTADGFRQCYMYMWEASGRDEETIWRDLIYMGYDRHLRLLFARTCILAIHSEGDFELHPQPFDADAYEEAMELPIKAFGKCAEYAEGKAKLYTRKAGYSGVSFAVENNSSEPLEFTLDCSESKNVMSHRGTLVAVQIIPPKETKVMHHLMPKNAFVAWSWSYKASMSWIENEE
;
A
#
# COMPACT_ATOMS: atom_id res chain seq x y z
N MET A 1 45.42 -31.47 42.60
CA MET A 1 44.51 -30.88 41.62
C MET A 1 44.49 -29.39 41.86
N ALA A 2 45.13 -28.63 40.98
CA ALA A 2 45.25 -27.19 41.08
C ALA A 2 44.05 -26.55 40.36
N GLU A 3 43.07 -26.09 41.12
CA GLU A 3 42.09 -25.12 40.61
C GLU A 3 42.79 -23.76 40.48
N SER A 4 42.67 -23.17 39.29
CA SER A 4 43.25 -21.87 38.97
C SER A 4 42.65 -20.76 39.84
N GLN A 5 43.50 -19.93 40.44
CA GLN A 5 43.15 -18.76 41.26
C GLN A 5 42.53 -17.58 40.46
N ALA A 6 41.93 -17.82 39.28
CA ALA A 6 41.58 -16.76 38.34
C ALA A 6 40.15 -16.19 38.45
N ASP A 7 39.26 -16.72 39.30
CA ASP A 7 37.81 -16.38 39.22
C ASP A 7 37.18 -15.76 40.49
N LYS A 8 37.95 -15.29 41.47
CA LYS A 8 37.41 -14.76 42.75
C LYS A 8 36.99 -13.27 42.73
N ASN A 9 37.15 -12.56 41.61
CA ASN A 9 36.86 -11.12 41.49
C ASN A 9 35.81 -10.77 40.42
N LYS A 10 35.10 -11.73 39.82
CA LYS A 10 34.01 -11.40 38.89
C LYS A 10 32.81 -10.83 39.67
N PRO A 11 32.24 -9.69 39.24
CA PRO A 11 31.00 -9.17 39.83
C PRO A 11 29.88 -10.21 39.69
N ALA A 12 29.12 -10.45 40.76
CA ALA A 12 27.90 -11.22 40.67
C ALA A 12 26.84 -10.35 39.97
N GLN A 13 26.37 -10.80 38.81
CA GLN A 13 25.35 -10.12 38.02
C GLN A 13 23.96 -10.65 38.39
N HIS A 14 23.04 -9.74 38.65
CA HIS A 14 21.63 -10.01 38.90
C HIS A 14 20.79 -9.21 37.91
N ALA A 15 20.05 -9.90 37.04
CA ALA A 15 19.10 -9.24 36.13
C ALA A 15 17.88 -8.78 36.94
N ILE A 16 17.62 -7.48 36.94
CA ILE A 16 16.42 -6.89 37.55
C ILE A 16 15.26 -6.96 36.54
N THR A 17 15.56 -6.66 35.28
CA THR A 17 14.72 -6.87 34.09
C THR A 17 15.64 -7.27 32.93
N ASP A 18 15.09 -7.45 31.73
CA ASP A 18 15.88 -7.75 30.52
C ASP A 18 16.91 -6.65 30.18
N ASP A 19 16.70 -5.42 30.67
CA ASP A 19 17.50 -4.24 30.31
C ASP A 19 18.12 -3.51 31.51
N VAL A 20 17.98 -4.05 32.72
CA VAL A 20 18.54 -3.45 33.95
C VAL A 20 19.25 -4.51 34.76
N TYR A 21 20.54 -4.28 35.01
CA TYR A 21 21.40 -5.23 35.70
C TYR A 21 22.02 -4.62 36.96
N LEU A 22 21.96 -5.35 38.07
CA LEU A 22 22.66 -5.04 39.31
C LEU A 22 23.89 -5.94 39.42
N TYR A 23 25.06 -5.32 39.57
CA TYR A 23 26.31 -6.00 39.80
C TYR A 23 26.77 -5.78 41.23
N THR A 24 27.15 -6.87 41.90
CA THR A 24 27.74 -6.81 43.24
C THR A 24 29.15 -7.39 43.22
N THR A 25 30.13 -6.57 43.59
CA THR A 25 31.53 -7.00 43.70
C THR A 25 31.96 -6.99 45.15
N ARG A 26 32.30 -8.16 45.70
CA ARG A 26 32.84 -8.27 47.06
C ARG A 26 34.36 -8.13 47.04
N ASN A 27 34.89 -7.18 47.80
CA ASN A 27 36.31 -7.06 48.09
C ASN A 27 36.60 -7.64 49.50
N PRO A 28 37.34 -8.75 49.61
CA PRO A 28 37.66 -9.38 50.89
C PRO A 28 38.81 -8.70 51.65
N GLY A 29 39.53 -7.75 51.05
CA GLY A 29 40.61 -7.02 51.72
C GLY A 29 40.10 -6.09 52.82
N PRO A 30 40.93 -5.72 53.83
CA PRO A 30 40.51 -4.80 54.89
C PRO A 30 40.48 -3.33 54.39
N PRO A 31 39.37 -2.60 54.60
CA PRO A 31 38.10 -3.06 55.16
C PRO A 31 37.28 -3.84 54.12
N VAL A 32 36.62 -4.92 54.56
CA VAL A 32 35.77 -5.74 53.68
C VAL A 32 34.68 -4.84 53.09
N SER A 33 34.52 -4.85 51.77
CA SER A 33 33.55 -3.97 51.11
C SER A 33 32.77 -4.66 50.00
N PHE A 34 31.58 -4.13 49.72
CA PHE A 34 30.73 -4.52 48.60
C PHE A 34 30.51 -3.29 47.72
N THR A 35 30.93 -3.37 46.46
CA THR A 35 30.64 -2.36 45.46
C THR A 35 29.40 -2.78 44.69
N TYR A 36 28.43 -1.87 44.60
CA TYR A 36 27.20 -2.04 43.84
C TYR A 36 27.26 -1.15 42.61
N GLU A 37 27.07 -1.75 41.44
CA GLU A 37 26.97 -1.05 40.18
C GLU A 37 25.64 -1.42 39.53
N VAL A 38 25.02 -0.46 38.87
CA VAL A 38 23.78 -0.67 38.12
C VAL A 38 24.00 -0.24 36.69
N GLU A 39 23.53 -1.06 35.77
CA GLU A 39 23.58 -0.80 34.34
C GLU A 39 22.15 -0.65 33.82
N CYS A 40 21.90 0.47 33.15
CA CYS A 40 20.67 0.69 32.38
C CYS A 40 21.01 0.50 30.90
N CYS A 41 20.46 -0.54 30.29
CA CYS A 41 20.57 -0.80 28.84
C CYS A 41 19.46 -0.11 28.04
N LYS A 42 18.56 0.64 28.70
CA LYS A 42 17.55 1.48 28.05
C LYS A 42 18.05 2.89 27.84
N PHE A 43 17.38 3.59 26.93
CA PHE A 43 17.56 5.02 26.72
C PHE A 43 16.99 5.90 27.84
N ASN A 44 16.16 5.33 28.70
CA ASN A 44 15.67 6.00 29.90
C ASN A 44 16.79 6.20 30.93
N ARG A 45 16.61 7.22 31.77
CA ARG A 45 17.37 7.33 33.01
C ARG A 45 16.76 6.36 34.02
N LEU A 46 17.60 5.62 34.74
CA LEU A 46 17.14 4.69 35.76
C LEU A 46 17.30 5.34 37.13
N LYS A 47 16.19 5.69 37.78
CA LYS A 47 16.22 6.05 39.19
C LYS A 47 16.29 4.75 39.99
N PHE A 48 17.41 4.53 40.65
CA PHE A 48 17.69 3.33 41.41
C PHE A 48 17.92 3.66 42.87
N THR A 49 17.13 3.04 43.74
CA THR A 49 17.23 3.20 45.18
C THR A 49 17.55 1.85 45.82
N MET A 50 18.54 1.83 46.71
CA MET A 50 18.94 0.64 47.46
C MET A 50 19.02 0.97 48.94
N ASP A 51 18.21 0.29 49.73
CA ASP A 51 18.08 0.50 51.17
C ASP A 51 18.72 -0.66 51.94
N PHE A 52 19.64 -0.33 52.83
CA PHE A 52 20.33 -1.24 53.73
C PHE A 52 19.81 -1.14 55.17
N ALA A 53 18.66 -0.49 55.41
CA ALA A 53 18.00 -0.43 56.71
C ALA A 53 17.72 -1.84 57.25
N GLY A 54 18.46 -2.23 58.29
CA GLY A 54 18.44 -3.58 58.87
C GLY A 54 19.77 -4.34 58.72
N SER A 55 20.72 -3.80 57.97
CA SER A 55 22.13 -4.25 58.03
C SER A 55 22.77 -3.88 59.37
N GLN A 56 23.61 -4.76 59.90
CA GLN A 56 24.38 -4.56 61.12
C GLN A 56 25.88 -4.60 60.81
N ASN A 57 26.63 -3.63 61.38
CA ASN A 57 28.07 -3.49 61.23
C ASN A 57 28.55 -3.10 59.81
N PHE A 58 27.69 -2.44 59.03
CA PHE A 58 28.00 -1.91 57.69
C PHE A 58 27.63 -0.43 57.59
N GLU A 59 28.38 0.32 56.80
CA GLU A 59 28.08 1.72 56.45
C GLU A 59 28.39 1.96 54.96
N LEU A 60 27.60 2.80 54.30
CA LEU A 60 27.94 3.26 52.95
C LEU A 60 29.11 4.25 53.03
N GLN A 61 30.03 4.17 52.06
CA GLN A 61 31.15 5.12 52.00
C GLN A 61 30.68 6.58 51.84
N SER A 62 29.49 6.80 51.29
CA SER A 62 28.82 8.10 51.19
C SER A 62 28.14 8.56 52.49
N GLY A 63 28.12 7.73 53.54
CA GLY A 63 27.38 7.95 54.77
C GLY A 63 25.94 7.41 54.70
N GLY A 64 25.44 6.91 55.83
CA GLY A 64 24.09 6.35 55.96
C GLY A 64 23.94 4.92 55.42
N LEU A 65 22.69 4.54 55.14
CA LEU A 65 22.31 3.19 54.67
C LEU A 65 21.40 3.21 53.44
N LEU A 66 21.21 4.37 52.80
CA LEU A 66 20.38 4.51 51.61
C LEU A 66 21.22 4.99 50.44
N ILE A 67 21.15 4.27 49.32
CA ILE A 67 21.60 4.71 48.02
C ILE A 67 20.37 5.22 47.27
N ASP A 68 20.42 6.44 46.76
CA ASP A 68 19.46 6.95 45.78
C ASP A 68 20.24 7.59 44.63
N LYS A 69 20.16 7.01 43.44
CA LYS A 69 21.03 7.33 42.31
C LYS A 69 20.23 7.35 41.02
N LEU A 70 20.41 8.41 40.25
CA LEU A 70 19.99 8.44 38.86
C LEU A 70 21.13 7.91 37.98
N VAL A 71 20.88 6.79 37.30
CA VAL A 71 21.81 6.11 36.41
C VAL A 71 21.53 6.56 34.98
N ALA A 72 22.57 7.00 34.28
CA ALA A 72 22.46 7.48 32.91
C ALA A 72 22.16 6.31 31.93
N PRO A 73 21.55 6.60 30.78
CA PRO A 73 21.28 5.61 29.74
C PRO A 73 22.56 4.93 29.23
N PHE A 74 22.46 3.66 28.85
CA PHE A 74 23.54 2.83 28.28
C PHE A 74 24.84 2.81 29.08
N LYS A 75 24.73 2.99 30.41
CA LYS A 75 25.90 3.16 31.27
C LYS A 75 25.81 2.28 32.50
N ARG A 76 26.84 1.47 32.69
CA ARG A 76 27.15 0.85 33.97
C ARG A 76 27.73 1.91 34.92
N THR A 77 27.04 2.12 36.04
CA THR A 77 27.36 3.18 37.00
C THR A 77 27.50 2.59 38.40
N GLU A 78 28.61 2.89 39.08
CA GLU A 78 28.72 2.63 40.51
C GLU A 78 27.68 3.46 41.29
N VAL A 79 26.76 2.76 41.95
CA VAL A 79 25.68 3.37 42.72
C VAL A 79 26.05 3.52 44.19
N GLY A 80 26.91 2.65 44.71
CA GLY A 80 27.49 2.84 46.03
C GLY A 80 28.41 1.72 46.47
N LYS A 81 29.21 2.02 47.49
CA LYS A 81 30.15 1.07 48.11
C LYS A 81 29.85 0.95 49.60
N LEU A 82 29.47 -0.24 50.03
CA LEU A 82 29.18 -0.58 51.41
C LEU A 82 30.44 -1.18 52.05
N VAL A 83 30.82 -0.69 53.23
CA VAL A 83 32.05 -1.09 53.91
C VAL A 83 31.71 -1.65 55.28
N LEU A 84 32.40 -2.71 55.68
CA LEU A 84 32.32 -3.28 57.03
C LEU A 84 33.00 -2.34 58.02
N ILE A 85 32.28 -1.94 59.07
CA ILE A 85 32.74 -0.92 60.04
C ILE A 85 33.83 -1.51 60.95
N ASP A 86 33.57 -2.68 61.54
CA ASP A 86 34.44 -3.29 62.56
C ASP A 86 34.65 -4.78 62.26
N THR A 87 35.88 -5.14 61.85
CA THR A 87 36.24 -6.53 61.52
C THR A 87 36.25 -7.47 62.71
N SER A 88 36.16 -6.95 63.95
CA SER A 88 36.14 -7.75 65.18
C SER A 88 34.74 -8.14 65.66
N LYS A 89 33.67 -7.62 65.02
CA LYS A 89 32.27 -7.87 65.37
C LYS A 89 31.54 -8.68 64.30
N GLY A 90 30.55 -9.47 64.72
CA GLY A 90 29.63 -10.13 63.79
C GLY A 90 28.90 -9.12 62.91
N ALA A 91 28.66 -9.47 61.64
CA ALA A 91 28.04 -8.59 60.66
C ALA A 91 26.88 -9.30 59.97
N ASN A 92 25.80 -8.57 59.68
CA ASN A 92 24.64 -9.10 59.00
C ASN A 92 24.22 -8.11 57.90
N LEU A 93 24.21 -8.56 56.65
CA LEU A 93 23.86 -7.73 55.49
C LEU A 93 22.41 -7.98 55.09
N LYS A 94 21.60 -6.93 55.12
CA LYS A 94 20.22 -6.90 54.59
C LYS A 94 20.07 -5.74 53.64
N ASN A 95 19.46 -5.98 52.48
CA ASN A 95 19.16 -4.94 51.52
C ASN A 95 17.81 -5.17 50.85
N THR A 96 17.22 -4.07 50.40
CA THR A 96 16.07 -4.02 49.49
C THR A 96 16.37 -2.98 48.42
N TYR A 97 15.78 -3.10 47.24
CA TYR A 97 15.94 -2.10 46.19
C TYR A 97 14.62 -1.82 45.48
N SER A 98 14.50 -0.62 44.92
CA SER A 98 13.40 -0.19 44.06
C SER A 98 13.95 0.62 42.90
N TRP A 99 13.21 0.65 41.79
CA TRP A 99 13.63 1.39 40.62
C TRP A 99 12.45 1.94 39.82
N SER A 100 12.71 2.99 39.05
CA SER A 100 11.78 3.53 38.06
C SER A 100 12.55 4.10 36.87
N LEU A 101 11.91 4.16 35.70
CA LEU A 101 12.46 4.80 34.52
C LEU A 101 11.96 6.24 34.44
N GLU A 102 12.87 7.15 34.11
CA GLU A 102 12.57 8.55 33.81
C GLU A 102 12.96 8.84 32.36
N ASP A 103 12.34 9.87 31.77
CA ASP A 103 12.67 10.31 30.42
C ASP A 103 14.15 10.72 30.31
N PRO A 104 14.79 10.49 29.15
CA PRO A 104 16.17 10.91 28.90
C PRO A 104 16.34 12.42 29.02
N ASP A 105 17.57 12.85 29.30
CA ASP A 105 17.96 14.26 29.21
C ASP A 105 17.89 14.73 27.74
N PRO A 106 17.13 15.79 27.40
CA PRO A 106 17.05 16.32 26.04
C PRO A 106 18.40 16.55 25.36
N ALA A 107 19.44 16.98 26.10
CA ALA A 107 20.78 17.18 25.53
C ALA A 107 21.44 15.85 25.14
N ALA A 108 21.23 14.79 25.93
CA ALA A 108 21.69 13.45 25.60
C ALA A 108 20.94 12.87 24.40
N VAL A 109 19.64 13.20 24.27
CA VAL A 109 18.86 12.85 23.08
C VAL A 109 19.44 13.48 21.82
N GLU A 110 19.68 14.79 21.85
CA GLU A 110 20.27 15.51 20.72
C GLU A 110 21.65 14.96 20.34
N GLN A 111 22.48 14.64 21.33
CA GLN A 111 23.79 14.05 21.08
C GLN A 111 23.68 12.72 20.34
N VAL A 112 22.87 11.78 20.82
CA VAL A 112 22.70 10.45 20.19
C VAL A 112 22.19 10.59 18.76
N LEU A 113 21.18 11.44 18.53
CA LEU A 113 20.64 11.68 17.19
C LEU A 113 21.66 12.33 16.26
N SER A 114 22.49 13.25 16.76
CA SER A 114 23.54 13.91 15.97
C SER A 114 24.65 12.93 15.55
N GLU A 115 25.03 12.02 16.44
CA GLU A 115 26.03 11.00 16.16
C GLU A 115 25.52 9.98 15.14
N ASP A 116 24.26 9.56 15.28
CA ASP A 116 23.57 8.66 14.35
C ASP A 116 23.51 9.27 12.93
N LYS A 117 22.99 10.50 12.82
CA LYS A 117 22.93 11.25 11.55
C LYS A 117 24.28 11.35 10.87
N ARG A 118 25.37 11.60 11.62
CA ARG A 118 26.72 11.73 11.07
C ARG A 118 27.26 10.39 10.53
N LYS A 119 27.00 9.28 11.23
CA LYS A 119 27.38 7.93 10.76
C LYS A 119 26.65 7.62 9.45
N ILE A 120 25.33 7.78 9.44
CA ILE A 120 24.48 7.50 8.29
C ILE A 120 24.87 8.34 7.07
N PHE A 121 25.14 9.64 7.24
CA PHE A 121 25.57 10.50 6.14
C PHE A 121 26.87 10.02 5.47
N THR A 122 27.80 9.51 6.28
CA THR A 122 29.08 8.97 5.79
C THR A 122 28.87 7.69 4.98
N GLU A 123 28.00 6.80 5.45
CA GLU A 123 27.64 5.56 4.75
C GLU A 123 26.87 5.83 3.46
N LEU A 124 25.89 6.74 3.49
CA LEU A 124 25.11 7.14 2.32
C LEU A 124 25.99 7.71 1.20
N THR A 125 26.99 8.52 1.55
CA THR A 125 27.95 9.04 0.59
C THR A 125 28.77 7.92 -0.07
N ARG A 126 29.08 6.84 0.65
CA ARG A 126 29.77 5.67 0.09
C ARG A 126 28.82 4.83 -0.78
N ALA A 127 27.59 4.59 -0.33
CA ALA A 127 26.57 3.85 -1.07
C ALA A 127 26.32 4.44 -2.46
N LYS A 128 26.16 5.77 -2.55
CA LYS A 128 26.01 6.47 -3.83
C LYS A 128 27.20 6.28 -4.78
N LYS A 129 28.43 6.28 -4.25
CA LYS A 129 29.65 6.03 -5.05
C LYS A 129 29.76 4.59 -5.54
N LEU A 130 29.13 3.64 -4.85
CA LEU A 130 29.10 2.23 -5.20
C LEU A 130 27.90 1.85 -6.09
N ASN A 131 27.12 2.85 -6.52
CA ASN A 131 25.93 2.68 -7.34
C ASN A 131 24.92 1.72 -6.70
N PHE A 132 24.67 1.87 -5.40
CA PHE A 132 23.69 1.06 -4.66
C PHE A 132 22.22 1.44 -4.92
N GLY A 133 21.95 2.54 -5.62
CA GLY A 133 20.59 2.93 -6.05
C GLY A 133 20.17 2.34 -7.40
N ASP A 134 20.98 1.43 -7.93
CA ASP A 134 20.68 0.72 -9.15
C ASP A 134 19.82 -0.51 -8.83
N ASP A 135 18.51 -0.35 -8.88
CA ASP A 135 17.54 -1.43 -8.61
C ASP A 135 17.64 -2.59 -9.62
N SER A 136 18.28 -2.39 -10.78
CA SER A 136 18.53 -3.46 -11.76
C SER A 136 19.63 -4.44 -11.31
N ALA A 137 20.53 -4.00 -10.43
CA ALA A 137 21.62 -4.82 -9.93
C ALA A 137 21.09 -6.03 -9.16
N THR A 138 21.59 -7.22 -9.45
CA THR A 138 21.23 -8.44 -8.73
C THR A 138 21.78 -8.42 -7.30
N ILE A 139 21.16 -9.17 -6.38
CA ILE A 139 21.65 -9.32 -5.01
C ILE A 139 23.14 -9.74 -4.99
N ASN A 140 23.52 -10.72 -5.82
CA ASN A 140 24.89 -11.19 -5.93
C ASN A 140 25.89 -10.08 -6.32
N GLU A 141 25.50 -9.18 -7.21
CA GLU A 141 26.34 -8.04 -7.61
C GLU A 141 26.48 -7.04 -6.47
N ILE A 142 25.39 -6.74 -5.77
CA ILE A 142 25.39 -5.86 -4.60
C ILE A 142 26.27 -6.46 -3.50
N GLU A 143 26.12 -7.73 -3.18
CA GLU A 143 26.95 -8.45 -2.20
C GLU A 143 28.43 -8.44 -2.57
N LYS A 144 28.75 -8.67 -3.85
CA LYS A 144 30.12 -8.59 -4.35
C LYS A 144 30.72 -7.19 -4.17
N ARG A 145 29.95 -6.13 -4.45
CA ARG A 145 30.35 -4.73 -4.21
C ARG A 145 30.56 -4.47 -2.71
N CYS A 146 29.66 -4.95 -1.85
CA CYS A 146 29.74 -4.85 -0.40
C CYS A 146 31.01 -5.52 0.15
N LYS A 147 31.24 -6.79 -0.22
CA LYS A 147 32.41 -7.57 0.19
C LYS A 147 33.73 -6.96 -0.27
N ALA A 148 33.80 -6.49 -1.52
CA ALA A 148 35.01 -5.86 -2.06
C ALA A 148 35.39 -4.57 -1.32
N ASN A 149 34.39 -3.82 -0.84
CA ASN A 149 34.59 -2.54 -0.17
C ASN A 149 34.52 -2.61 1.36
N LYS A 150 34.23 -3.78 1.93
CA LYS A 150 34.03 -4.02 3.37
C LYS A 150 32.96 -3.07 3.95
N VAL A 151 31.84 -2.97 3.25
CA VAL A 151 30.66 -2.19 3.65
C VAL A 151 29.44 -3.10 3.62
N MET A 152 28.38 -2.71 4.32
CA MET A 152 27.04 -3.29 4.13
C MET A 152 26.26 -2.46 3.11
N PHE A 153 25.23 -3.06 2.54
CA PHE A 153 24.30 -2.37 1.66
C PHE A 153 23.55 -1.30 2.44
N LEU A 154 23.41 -0.14 1.82
CA LEU A 154 22.60 0.98 2.30
C LEU A 154 21.87 1.53 1.08
N ASP A 155 20.55 1.58 1.18
CA ASP A 155 19.65 2.02 0.12
C ASP A 155 19.70 3.56 0.02
N PRO A 156 20.27 4.12 -1.06
CA PRO A 156 20.36 5.56 -1.21
C PRO A 156 19.04 6.23 -1.61
N ASP A 157 18.06 5.46 -2.09
CA ASP A 157 16.76 5.94 -2.56
C ASP A 157 15.72 5.92 -1.43
N PHE A 158 15.93 5.09 -0.41
CA PHE A 158 15.18 5.12 0.85
C PHE A 158 16.12 5.19 2.06
N PRO A 159 16.88 6.30 2.19
CA PRO A 159 17.98 6.39 3.15
C PRO A 159 17.47 6.36 4.59
N PRO A 160 18.24 5.81 5.56
CA PRO A 160 17.84 5.76 6.97
C PRO A 160 17.90 7.15 7.63
N THR A 161 17.02 8.05 7.24
CA THR A 161 16.97 9.45 7.69
C THR A 161 15.53 9.92 7.81
N GLU A 162 15.33 11.14 8.32
CA GLU A 162 13.99 11.74 8.49
C GLU A 162 13.17 11.74 7.19
N THR A 163 13.80 11.85 6.01
CA THR A 163 13.09 11.90 4.72
C THR A 163 12.32 10.62 4.38
N SER A 164 12.73 9.49 4.97
CA SER A 164 12.09 8.18 4.80
C SER A 164 11.05 7.92 5.89
N LEU A 165 11.08 8.70 6.98
CA LEU A 165 10.05 8.66 8.01
C LEU A 165 8.85 9.52 7.61
N TYR A 166 9.09 10.76 7.15
CA TYR A 166 8.06 11.73 6.77
C TYR A 166 8.60 12.81 5.81
N LYS A 167 7.70 13.55 5.16
CA LYS A 167 8.03 14.60 4.19
C LYS A 167 7.66 15.98 4.76
N LYS A 168 8.68 16.76 5.15
CA LYS A 168 8.52 18.08 5.81
C LYS A 168 7.80 19.13 4.95
N ASP A 169 7.99 19.06 3.64
CA ASP A 169 7.39 19.95 2.65
C ASP A 169 5.87 19.77 2.49
N LYS A 170 5.31 18.65 2.96
CA LYS A 170 3.86 18.37 2.95
C LYS A 170 3.16 18.69 4.28
N ASN A 171 3.78 19.45 5.19
CA ASN A 171 3.27 19.72 6.55
C ASN A 171 2.91 18.44 7.33
N MET A 172 3.59 17.32 7.03
CA MET A 172 3.41 16.09 7.80
C MET A 172 4.26 16.16 9.07
N GLU A 173 3.61 15.98 10.22
CA GLU A 173 4.27 15.92 11.52
C GLU A 173 5.01 14.59 11.71
N PRO A 174 6.07 14.55 12.56
CA PRO A 174 6.75 13.32 12.91
C PRO A 174 5.77 12.28 13.46
N VAL A 175 5.83 11.05 12.92
CA VAL A 175 4.93 9.94 13.27
C VAL A 175 5.00 9.54 14.75
N HIS A 176 6.06 9.93 15.45
CA HIS A 176 6.44 9.40 16.77
C HIS A 176 6.03 10.30 17.95
N ASP A 177 5.11 11.25 17.76
CA ASP A 177 4.65 12.17 18.83
C ASP A 177 5.83 12.88 19.55
N GLY A 178 6.79 13.35 18.75
CA GLY A 178 8.01 14.00 19.25
C GLY A 178 9.06 13.07 19.87
N LYS A 179 8.83 11.75 19.93
CA LYS A 179 9.84 10.79 20.42
C LYS A 179 11.02 10.68 19.45
N PRO A 180 12.25 10.57 19.97
CA PRO A 180 13.43 10.39 19.14
C PRO A 180 13.43 9.02 18.45
N VAL A 181 13.95 8.98 17.22
CA VAL A 181 14.12 7.75 16.42
C VAL A 181 15.55 7.67 15.92
N THR A 182 16.15 6.49 16.04
CA THR A 182 17.47 6.13 15.50
C THR A 182 17.30 4.98 14.53
N TRP A 183 18.17 4.86 13.54
CA TRP A 183 18.14 3.73 12.60
C TRP A 183 19.14 2.66 13.02
N ARG A 184 18.65 1.42 13.13
CA ARG A 184 19.45 0.29 13.63
C ARG A 184 19.23 -0.94 12.77
N ARG A 185 20.26 -1.76 12.63
CA ARG A 185 20.19 -3.08 11.98
C ARG A 185 19.77 -4.17 12.97
N PRO A 186 19.27 -5.33 12.52
CA PRO A 186 18.87 -6.44 13.39
C PRO A 186 19.95 -6.86 14.38
N THR A 187 21.22 -6.89 13.95
CA THR A 187 22.38 -7.20 14.81
C THR A 187 22.55 -6.25 16.00
N GLU A 188 21.94 -5.07 15.97
CA GLU A 188 22.02 -4.08 17.03
C GLU A 188 20.89 -4.21 18.04
N PHE A 189 19.72 -4.76 17.68
CA PHE A 189 18.53 -4.81 18.55
C PHE A 189 17.94 -6.20 18.79
N MET A 190 18.33 -7.22 18.03
CA MET A 190 17.95 -8.62 18.25
C MET A 190 19.06 -9.35 19.01
N SER A 191 18.67 -10.25 19.91
CA SER A 191 19.61 -11.07 20.67
C SER A 191 19.63 -12.50 20.15
N GLY A 192 20.80 -13.06 19.83
CA GLY A 192 20.91 -14.39 19.23
C GLY A 192 20.85 -14.37 17.70
N SER A 193 20.58 -15.52 17.08
CA SER A 193 20.37 -15.61 15.63
C SER A 193 19.01 -15.04 15.25
N PHE A 194 18.95 -14.42 14.08
CA PHE A 194 17.74 -13.94 13.42
C PHE A 194 17.70 -14.48 11.99
N ASP A 195 16.50 -14.57 11.42
CA ASP A 195 16.31 -14.92 10.02
C ASP A 195 15.07 -14.21 9.45
N VAL A 196 14.85 -14.28 8.14
CA VAL A 196 13.68 -13.65 7.52
C VAL A 196 12.39 -14.31 8.00
N PHE A 197 12.32 -15.65 7.95
CA PHE A 197 11.17 -16.47 8.36
C PHE A 197 11.52 -17.41 9.53
N GLN A 198 12.07 -16.85 10.61
CA GLN A 198 12.60 -17.64 11.73
C GLN A 198 11.51 -18.26 12.64
N GLY A 199 11.06 -19.46 12.29
CA GLY A 199 10.04 -20.18 13.06
C GLY A 199 8.83 -20.54 12.22
N GLY A 200 8.67 -19.85 11.10
CA GLY A 200 7.63 -20.09 10.11
C GLY A 200 7.14 -18.76 9.56
N ILE A 201 5.92 -18.78 9.04
CA ILE A 201 5.13 -17.58 8.81
C ILE A 201 3.82 -17.86 9.48
N GLU A 202 3.53 -17.09 10.52
CA GLU A 202 2.30 -17.18 11.29
C GLU A 202 1.70 -15.78 11.41
N PRO A 203 0.36 -15.65 11.37
CA PRO A 203 -0.28 -14.34 11.58
C PRO A 203 0.06 -13.71 12.94
N ASN A 204 0.42 -14.54 13.93
CA ASN A 204 0.86 -14.11 15.27
C ASN A 204 2.24 -13.45 15.29
N ASP A 205 3.02 -13.55 14.20
CA ASP A 205 4.31 -12.88 14.07
C ASP A 205 4.14 -11.37 13.93
N ILE A 206 2.99 -10.92 13.45
CA ILE A 206 2.75 -9.53 13.12
C ILE A 206 2.37 -8.76 14.39
N ARG A 207 3.23 -7.83 14.78
CA ARG A 207 2.98 -6.94 15.92
C ARG A 207 3.04 -5.49 15.48
N GLN A 208 1.91 -4.80 15.60
CA GLN A 208 1.82 -3.39 15.27
C GLN A 208 2.66 -2.52 16.22
N GLY A 209 3.32 -1.51 15.65
CA GLY A 209 4.04 -0.48 16.41
C GLY A 209 3.28 0.84 16.50
N SER A 210 4.03 1.94 16.52
CA SER A 210 3.49 3.30 16.66
C SER A 210 3.03 3.93 15.34
N LEU A 211 2.95 3.16 14.25
CA LEU A 211 2.45 3.64 12.97
C LEU A 211 0.96 3.25 12.84
N ALA A 212 0.14 4.18 12.35
CA ALA A 212 -1.29 3.96 12.15
C ALA A 212 -1.57 3.24 10.81
N ASP A 213 -0.87 2.14 10.57
CA ASP A 213 -0.93 1.31 9.36
C ASP A 213 -1.55 -0.07 9.62
N CYS A 214 -2.43 -0.16 10.64
CA CYS A 214 -3.17 -1.37 11.01
C CYS A 214 -3.86 -2.05 9.81
N TRP A 215 -4.32 -1.28 8.83
CA TRP A 215 -4.89 -1.77 7.58
C TRP A 215 -3.91 -2.61 6.76
N PHE A 216 -2.64 -2.20 6.67
CA PHE A 216 -1.58 -2.93 5.97
C PHE A 216 -1.22 -4.20 6.74
N LEU A 217 -1.03 -4.10 8.06
CA LEU A 217 -0.70 -5.25 8.90
C LEU A 217 -1.84 -6.28 8.96
N CYS A 218 -3.11 -5.84 8.89
CA CYS A 218 -4.25 -6.74 8.78
C CYS A 218 -4.27 -7.49 7.45
N ALA A 219 -4.00 -6.80 6.34
CA ALA A 219 -3.87 -7.46 5.04
C ALA A 219 -2.74 -8.49 5.09
N LEU A 220 -1.59 -8.12 5.67
CA LEU A 220 -0.45 -9.01 5.83
C LEU A 220 -0.75 -10.21 6.72
N SER A 221 -1.50 -10.03 7.82
CA SER A 221 -1.97 -11.09 8.71
C SER A 221 -2.89 -12.07 7.98
N SER A 222 -3.77 -11.54 7.14
CA SER A 222 -4.66 -12.36 6.31
C SER A 222 -3.88 -13.20 5.28
N LEU A 223 -2.77 -12.68 4.74
CA LEU A 223 -1.88 -13.43 3.86
C LEU A 223 -1.05 -14.46 4.63
N ALA A 224 -0.68 -14.18 5.89
CA ALA A 224 0.14 -15.07 6.71
C ALA A 224 -0.59 -16.38 7.09
N GLU A 225 -1.92 -16.42 7.00
CA GLU A 225 -2.72 -17.67 7.04
C GLU A 225 -2.33 -18.64 5.91
N PHE A 226 -1.73 -18.12 4.83
CA PHE A 226 -1.26 -18.86 3.68
C PHE A 226 0.23 -18.53 3.42
N PRO A 227 1.17 -19.13 4.18
CA PRO A 227 2.60 -18.77 4.17
C PRO A 227 3.23 -18.59 2.78
N GLN A 228 2.83 -19.40 1.80
CA GLN A 228 3.35 -19.32 0.43
C GLN A 228 3.09 -17.95 -0.23
N LEU A 229 1.96 -17.30 0.07
CA LEU A 229 1.65 -15.97 -0.44
C LEU A 229 2.65 -14.93 0.07
N VAL A 230 3.02 -14.99 1.35
CA VAL A 230 4.04 -14.11 1.92
C VAL A 230 5.41 -14.44 1.35
N MET A 231 5.78 -15.73 1.23
CA MET A 231 7.07 -16.13 0.64
C MET A 231 7.23 -15.67 -0.81
N ASN A 232 6.15 -15.61 -1.59
CA ASN A 232 6.16 -15.16 -2.98
C ASN A 232 6.48 -13.66 -3.13
N LEU A 233 6.40 -12.88 -2.03
CA LEU A 233 6.78 -11.47 -2.00
C LEU A 233 8.28 -11.25 -1.82
N PHE A 234 9.08 -12.31 -1.63
CA PHE A 234 10.52 -12.24 -1.49
C PHE A 234 11.19 -12.95 -2.66
N GLU A 235 12.22 -12.32 -3.24
CA GLU A 235 13.13 -13.06 -4.13
C GLU A 235 13.79 -14.21 -3.36
N GLU A 236 14.18 -15.27 -4.06
CA GLU A 236 14.70 -16.50 -3.44
C GLU A 236 15.86 -16.22 -2.47
N GLN A 237 16.79 -15.36 -2.86
CA GLN A 237 17.96 -14.98 -2.03
C GLN A 237 17.60 -14.05 -0.85
N SER A 238 16.38 -13.53 -0.80
CA SER A 238 15.87 -12.65 0.27
C SER A 238 14.95 -13.38 1.25
N LYS A 239 14.78 -14.70 1.10
CA LYS A 239 14.04 -15.55 2.04
C LYS A 239 14.87 -15.98 3.25
N GLU A 240 16.16 -15.65 3.25
CA GLU A 240 17.11 -15.90 4.33
C GLU A 240 17.84 -14.59 4.69
N SER A 241 18.45 -14.54 5.87
CA SER A 241 19.23 -13.39 6.34
C SER A 241 20.42 -13.09 5.42
N SER A 242 20.59 -11.81 5.05
CA SER A 242 21.69 -11.35 4.20
C SER A 242 22.87 -10.85 5.04
N GLU A 243 24.08 -11.37 4.80
CA GLU A 243 25.33 -10.86 5.43
C GLU A 243 25.64 -9.41 5.00
N ALA A 244 25.19 -9.01 3.80
CA ALA A 244 25.36 -7.65 3.30
C ALA A 244 24.21 -6.74 3.70
N GLY A 245 23.13 -7.28 4.28
CA GLY A 245 21.94 -6.53 4.66
C GLY A 245 21.15 -5.98 3.47
N VAL A 246 21.08 -6.72 2.35
CA VAL A 246 20.28 -6.38 1.16
C VAL A 246 19.17 -7.41 0.95
N TYR A 247 17.96 -6.92 0.64
CA TYR A 247 16.79 -7.74 0.39
C TYR A 247 16.04 -7.18 -0.83
N LYS A 248 15.46 -8.06 -1.65
CA LYS A 248 14.58 -7.72 -2.76
C LYS A 248 13.20 -8.34 -2.56
N LEU A 249 12.18 -7.49 -2.59
CA LEU A 249 10.79 -7.86 -2.38
C LEU A 249 9.97 -7.50 -3.63
N ARG A 250 8.90 -8.25 -3.90
CA ARG A 250 8.02 -8.06 -5.07
C ARG A 250 6.62 -7.68 -4.61
N LEU A 251 6.16 -6.49 -5.00
CA LEU A 251 4.85 -5.94 -4.63
C LEU A 251 4.10 -5.46 -5.89
N CYS A 252 2.79 -5.69 -5.97
CA CYS A 252 1.93 -5.28 -7.08
C CYS A 252 1.39 -3.85 -6.91
N LYS A 253 2.28 -2.86 -6.80
CA LYS A 253 1.86 -1.48 -6.54
C LYS A 253 1.28 -0.80 -7.78
N ASN A 254 0.13 -0.16 -7.61
CA ASN A 254 -0.62 0.56 -8.66
C ASN A 254 -0.99 -0.35 -9.84
N GLY A 255 -1.25 -1.63 -9.55
CA GLY A 255 -1.55 -2.63 -10.55
C GLY A 255 -0.34 -3.11 -11.34
N GLN A 256 0.90 -2.77 -10.97
CA GLN A 256 2.11 -3.29 -11.61
C GLN A 256 2.98 -4.02 -10.57
N TRP A 257 3.42 -5.23 -10.90
CA TRP A 257 4.44 -5.94 -10.13
C TRP A 257 5.79 -5.23 -10.22
N GLN A 258 6.33 -4.84 -9.08
CA GLN A 258 7.57 -4.10 -8.94
C GLN A 258 8.48 -4.80 -7.94
N THR A 259 9.75 -4.99 -8.33
CA THR A 259 10.79 -5.44 -7.41
C THR A 259 11.39 -4.23 -6.70
N VAL A 260 11.50 -4.32 -5.39
CA VAL A 260 11.96 -3.26 -4.50
C VAL A 260 13.17 -3.76 -3.73
N THR A 261 14.31 -3.11 -3.92
CA THR A 261 15.52 -3.36 -3.13
C THR A 261 15.45 -2.55 -1.84
N VAL A 262 15.73 -3.15 -0.69
CA VAL A 262 15.81 -2.47 0.61
C VAL A 262 17.02 -2.95 1.41
N ASP A 263 17.56 -2.08 2.26
CA ASP A 263 18.50 -2.50 3.32
C ASP A 263 17.77 -2.95 4.60
N ASP A 264 18.51 -3.44 5.60
CA ASP A 264 17.95 -3.84 6.92
C ASP A 264 18.08 -2.78 8.03
N PHE A 265 18.22 -1.49 7.70
CA PHE A 265 18.03 -0.45 8.70
C PHE A 265 16.54 -0.26 9.04
N PHE A 266 16.19 -0.36 10.31
CA PHE A 266 14.83 -0.13 10.79
C PHE A 266 14.77 1.05 11.76
N PRO A 267 13.71 1.87 11.71
CA PRO A 267 13.48 2.92 12.68
C PRO A 267 13.20 2.29 14.04
N CYS A 268 14.02 2.64 15.03
CA CYS A 268 13.94 2.13 16.38
C CYS A 268 13.85 3.28 17.38
N PHE A 269 13.17 3.04 18.50
CA PHE A 269 13.35 3.90 19.65
C PHE A 269 14.81 3.73 20.14
N PRO A 270 15.51 4.80 20.53
CA PRO A 270 16.89 4.69 20.96
C PRO A 270 17.02 3.64 22.06
N GLY A 271 17.98 2.72 21.93
CA GLY A 271 18.20 1.65 22.91
C GLY A 271 17.16 0.55 22.97
N ALA A 272 16.10 0.62 22.17
CA ALA A 272 15.04 -0.38 22.13
C ALA A 272 14.86 -0.93 20.71
N GLY A 273 13.87 -1.80 20.54
CA GLY A 273 13.55 -2.40 19.25
C GLY A 273 12.84 -1.44 18.28
N PRO A 274 12.32 -1.99 17.17
CA PRO A 274 11.63 -1.26 16.12
C PRO A 274 10.49 -0.38 16.66
N SER A 275 10.32 0.81 16.07
CA SER A 275 9.26 1.76 16.44
C SER A 275 7.92 1.43 15.77
N TYR A 276 7.96 0.88 14.56
CA TYR A 276 6.80 0.50 13.78
C TYR A 276 6.56 -1.02 13.92
N SER A 277 6.28 -1.75 12.84
CA SER A 277 6.06 -3.19 12.93
C SER A 277 7.21 -3.95 13.60
N ARG A 278 6.85 -5.09 14.22
CA ARG A 278 7.78 -6.06 14.81
C ARG A 278 7.33 -7.47 14.45
N GLY A 279 8.31 -8.38 14.32
CA GLY A 279 8.07 -9.82 14.29
C GLY A 279 7.82 -10.39 15.69
N HIS A 280 7.29 -11.62 15.75
CA HIS A 280 7.40 -12.44 16.96
C HIS A 280 8.80 -13.05 17.01
N GLY A 281 9.49 -12.93 18.14
CA GLY A 281 10.89 -13.35 18.23
C GLY A 281 11.82 -12.52 17.35
N ASN A 282 12.72 -13.19 16.62
CA ASN A 282 13.81 -12.61 15.85
C ASN A 282 13.57 -12.73 14.33
N GLU A 283 12.34 -12.52 13.89
CA GLU A 283 11.95 -12.57 12.48
C GLU A 283 11.99 -11.19 11.80
N LEU A 284 12.36 -11.15 10.52
CA LEU A 284 12.50 -9.90 9.76
C LEU A 284 11.39 -9.62 8.73
N TRP A 285 10.65 -10.65 8.30
CA TRP A 285 9.76 -10.54 7.14
C TRP A 285 8.71 -9.43 7.26
N VAL A 286 8.12 -9.23 8.44
CA VAL A 286 7.12 -8.17 8.70
C VAL A 286 7.75 -6.78 8.51
N LEU A 287 8.93 -6.56 9.10
CA LEU A 287 9.63 -5.28 9.05
C LEU A 287 10.09 -4.97 7.62
N LEU A 288 10.58 -5.97 6.90
CA LEU A 288 11.04 -5.82 5.51
C LEU A 288 9.88 -5.46 4.58
N LEU A 289 8.71 -6.08 4.74
CA LEU A 289 7.52 -5.77 3.94
C LEU A 289 6.96 -4.38 4.25
N GLU A 290 6.83 -4.00 5.53
CA GLU A 290 6.40 -2.65 5.93
C GLU A 290 7.36 -1.59 5.35
N LYS A 291 8.66 -1.85 5.39
CA LYS A 291 9.68 -0.97 4.81
C LYS A 291 9.59 -0.87 3.29
N ALA A 292 9.49 -1.99 2.58
CA ALA A 292 9.39 -2.00 1.12
C ALA A 292 8.12 -1.29 0.65
N TYR A 293 7.01 -1.52 1.35
CA TYR A 293 5.74 -0.84 1.10
C TYR A 293 5.86 0.67 1.35
N SER A 294 6.50 1.08 2.45
CA SER A 294 6.78 2.48 2.77
C SER A 294 7.68 3.15 1.72
N LYS A 295 8.69 2.43 1.19
CA LYS A 295 9.55 2.91 0.09
C LYS A 295 8.74 3.21 -1.16
N LEU A 296 7.81 2.32 -1.55
CA LEU A 296 6.93 2.55 -2.70
C LEU A 296 5.98 3.74 -2.53
N HIS A 297 5.65 4.12 -1.30
CA HIS A 297 4.87 5.33 -1.00
C HIS A 297 5.74 6.59 -0.77
N GLY A 298 7.06 6.40 -0.64
CA GLY A 298 8.06 7.45 -0.47
C GLY A 298 8.42 7.77 0.99
N ALA A 299 7.65 7.31 1.99
CA ALA A 299 7.97 7.41 3.42
C ALA A 299 7.01 6.56 4.28
N TYR A 300 7.41 6.19 5.50
CA TYR A 300 6.54 5.48 6.45
C TYR A 300 5.27 6.27 6.79
N ALA A 301 5.34 7.60 6.96
CA ALA A 301 4.16 8.42 7.23
C ALA A 301 3.08 8.33 6.14
N GLN A 302 3.45 7.95 4.92
CA GLN A 302 2.54 7.89 3.78
C GLN A 302 1.64 6.66 3.80
N ILE A 303 1.97 5.62 4.58
CA ILE A 303 1.13 4.42 4.71
C ILE A 303 0.20 4.47 5.92
N LYS A 304 0.11 5.62 6.61
CA LYS A 304 -0.91 5.84 7.64
C LYS A 304 -2.31 5.86 7.01
N MET A 305 -3.29 5.33 7.74
CA MET A 305 -4.73 5.40 7.42
C MET A 305 -5.06 4.91 6.00
N GLY A 306 -5.48 3.66 5.88
CA GLY A 306 -5.89 3.07 4.61
C GLY A 306 -6.90 1.97 4.82
N TRP A 307 -7.24 1.28 3.74
CA TRP A 307 -8.18 0.17 3.77
C TRP A 307 -7.47 -1.15 3.50
N ALA A 308 -7.72 -2.18 4.32
CA ALA A 308 -7.01 -3.45 4.22
C ALA A 308 -7.05 -4.06 2.80
N TYR A 309 -8.17 -3.90 2.07
CA TYR A 309 -8.28 -4.37 0.69
C TYR A 309 -7.26 -3.72 -0.27
N GLU A 310 -6.84 -2.47 -0.04
CA GLU A 310 -5.83 -1.80 -0.87
C GLU A 310 -4.46 -2.47 -0.72
N ALA A 311 -4.12 -2.88 0.50
CA ALA A 311 -2.88 -3.60 0.79
C ALA A 311 -2.98 -5.05 0.27
N MET A 312 -4.13 -5.72 0.40
CA MET A 312 -4.33 -7.06 -0.17
C MET A 312 -4.09 -7.06 -1.70
N ILE A 313 -4.59 -6.06 -2.42
CA ILE A 313 -4.35 -5.93 -3.87
C ILE A 313 -2.86 -5.71 -4.15
N ASP A 314 -2.19 -4.85 -3.38
CA ASP A 314 -0.75 -4.59 -3.58
C ASP A 314 0.13 -5.79 -3.21
N LEU A 315 -0.30 -6.62 -2.26
CA LEU A 315 0.43 -7.81 -1.82
C LEU A 315 0.12 -9.03 -2.71
N THR A 316 -0.99 -9.08 -3.44
CA THR A 316 -1.38 -10.27 -4.21
C THR A 316 -1.49 -10.05 -5.71
N GLY A 317 -1.70 -8.81 -6.14
CA GLY A 317 -2.09 -8.47 -7.51
C GLY A 317 -3.48 -8.95 -7.92
N ALA A 318 -4.20 -9.68 -7.06
CA ALA A 318 -5.41 -10.40 -7.41
C ALA A 318 -6.65 -9.49 -7.47
N PRO A 319 -7.74 -9.95 -8.13
CA PRO A 319 -9.04 -9.29 -8.04
C PRO A 319 -9.51 -9.20 -6.59
N TYR A 320 -10.30 -8.16 -6.29
CA TYR A 320 -10.85 -7.95 -4.95
C TYR A 320 -12.34 -7.64 -5.01
N MET A 321 -13.08 -7.78 -3.93
CA MET A 321 -14.45 -7.29 -3.80
C MET A 321 -14.64 -6.71 -2.41
N THR A 322 -15.41 -5.62 -2.31
CA THR A 322 -15.85 -5.06 -1.03
C THR A 322 -17.36 -5.08 -0.97
N ILE A 323 -17.90 -5.65 0.10
CA ILE A 323 -19.32 -5.85 0.34
C ILE A 323 -19.68 -4.95 1.50
N ARG A 324 -20.19 -3.75 1.22
CA ARG A 324 -20.65 -2.82 2.26
C ARG A 324 -22.09 -3.17 2.60
N PHE A 325 -22.37 -3.42 3.87
CA PHE A 325 -23.70 -3.87 4.27
C PHE A 325 -24.76 -2.80 4.04
N GLU A 326 -24.42 -1.52 4.02
CA GLU A 326 -25.37 -0.43 3.78
C GLU A 326 -25.85 -0.32 2.32
N ASP A 327 -25.14 -0.95 1.37
CA ASP A 327 -25.47 -0.86 -0.05
C ASP A 327 -26.80 -1.57 -0.35
N GLU A 328 -27.68 -0.91 -1.13
CA GLU A 328 -29.05 -1.40 -1.38
C GLU A 328 -29.06 -2.79 -2.04
N ASP A 329 -28.12 -3.06 -2.95
CA ASP A 329 -28.03 -4.36 -3.61
C ASP A 329 -27.48 -5.44 -2.67
N VAL A 330 -26.54 -5.10 -1.78
CA VAL A 330 -26.06 -6.02 -0.73
C VAL A 330 -27.18 -6.35 0.28
N GLN A 331 -28.00 -5.37 0.64
CA GLN A 331 -29.18 -5.61 1.49
C GLN A 331 -30.16 -6.61 0.88
N LYS A 332 -30.29 -6.67 -0.45
CA LYS A 332 -31.11 -7.68 -1.14
C LYS A 332 -30.47 -9.07 -1.03
N THR A 333 -29.15 -9.17 -1.20
CA THR A 333 -28.41 -10.46 -1.09
C THR A 333 -28.33 -10.99 0.34
N ILE A 334 -28.35 -10.11 1.34
CA ILE A 334 -28.49 -10.50 2.75
C ILE A 334 -29.88 -11.13 2.97
N LYS A 335 -30.94 -10.45 2.55
CA LYS A 335 -32.33 -10.89 2.78
C LYS A 335 -32.70 -12.19 2.08
N ASN A 336 -32.17 -12.44 0.88
CA ASN A 336 -32.41 -13.67 0.11
C ASN A 336 -31.41 -14.81 0.47
N GLY A 337 -30.50 -14.57 1.42
CA GLY A 337 -29.48 -15.51 1.88
C GLY A 337 -28.32 -15.77 0.90
N GLU A 338 -28.22 -15.02 -0.19
CA GLU A 338 -27.17 -15.16 -1.19
C GLU A 338 -25.81 -14.74 -0.65
N LEU A 339 -25.73 -13.67 0.15
CA LEU A 339 -24.46 -13.26 0.75
C LEU A 339 -23.85 -14.39 1.59
N TRP A 340 -24.66 -15.06 2.41
CA TRP A 340 -24.18 -16.19 3.21
C TRP A 340 -23.69 -17.35 2.36
N ARG A 341 -24.42 -17.71 1.29
CA ARG A 341 -23.97 -18.76 0.36
C ARG A 341 -22.66 -18.40 -0.32
N ASN A 342 -22.47 -17.12 -0.67
CA ASN A 342 -21.23 -16.65 -1.26
C ASN A 342 -20.07 -16.72 -0.26
N LEU A 343 -20.27 -16.34 1.01
CA LEU A 343 -19.22 -16.46 2.05
C LEU A 343 -18.75 -17.91 2.22
N VAL A 344 -19.69 -18.85 2.31
CA VAL A 344 -19.37 -20.28 2.41
C VAL A 344 -18.63 -20.77 1.16
N HIS A 345 -19.05 -20.32 -0.03
CA HIS A 345 -18.39 -20.68 -1.28
C HIS A 345 -16.96 -20.10 -1.36
N TRP A 346 -16.76 -18.83 -1.02
CA TRP A 346 -15.45 -18.19 -1.05
C TRP A 346 -14.47 -18.81 -0.03
N ASP A 347 -14.96 -19.19 1.15
CA ASP A 347 -14.20 -19.98 2.12
C ASP A 347 -13.75 -21.33 1.52
N GLN A 348 -14.66 -22.04 0.84
CA GLN A 348 -14.35 -23.31 0.18
C GLN A 348 -13.36 -23.19 -0.99
N GLU A 349 -13.42 -22.07 -1.74
CA GLU A 349 -12.43 -21.75 -2.78
C GLU A 349 -11.09 -21.31 -2.19
N GLY A 350 -11.03 -21.03 -0.89
CA GLY A 350 -9.83 -20.55 -0.20
C GLY A 350 -9.57 -19.06 -0.37
N PHE A 351 -10.52 -18.27 -0.88
CA PHE A 351 -10.31 -16.83 -1.01
C PHE A 351 -10.03 -16.17 0.33
N ILE A 352 -9.09 -15.22 0.33
CA ILE A 352 -8.71 -14.48 1.52
C ILE A 352 -9.85 -13.50 1.82
N MET A 353 -10.36 -13.52 3.05
CA MET A 353 -11.44 -12.62 3.46
C MET A 353 -11.05 -11.81 4.69
N SER A 354 -11.57 -10.59 4.77
CA SER A 354 -11.50 -9.74 5.97
C SER A 354 -12.82 -9.04 6.24
N ALA A 355 -13.06 -8.63 7.47
CA ALA A 355 -14.19 -7.82 7.87
C ALA A 355 -13.72 -6.55 8.58
N SER A 356 -14.42 -5.44 8.40
CA SER A 356 -14.03 -4.15 8.99
C SER A 356 -15.12 -3.61 9.93
N THR A 357 -14.69 -3.20 11.13
CA THR A 357 -15.56 -2.55 12.12
C THR A 357 -15.70 -1.05 11.82
N PRO A 358 -16.84 -0.42 12.15
CA PRO A 358 -17.02 1.01 11.94
C PRO A 358 -16.25 1.83 12.99
N GLY A 359 -16.03 3.11 12.71
CA GLY A 359 -15.38 4.06 13.63
C GLY A 359 -13.95 4.41 13.24
N GLU A 360 -13.25 5.11 14.14
CA GLU A 360 -11.84 5.47 14.01
C GLU A 360 -11.01 4.66 15.02
N ASP A 361 -9.81 4.25 14.63
CA ASP A 361 -8.89 3.53 15.50
C ASP A 361 -8.25 4.51 16.51
N VAL A 362 -8.87 4.61 17.68
CA VAL A 362 -8.40 5.47 18.78
C VAL A 362 -7.19 4.86 19.49
N PHE A 363 -6.98 3.54 19.40
CA PHE A 363 -5.93 2.84 20.14
C PHE A 363 -4.54 3.22 19.63
N THR A 364 -4.35 3.26 18.32
CA THR A 364 -3.05 3.56 17.72
C THR A 364 -2.68 5.03 17.81
N GLU A 365 -3.67 5.94 17.87
CA GLU A 365 -3.44 7.37 18.00
C GLU A 365 -3.23 7.84 19.46
N SER A 366 -3.97 7.25 20.42
CA SER A 366 -3.94 7.69 21.83
C SER A 366 -3.21 6.73 22.78
N GLY A 367 -2.98 5.47 22.35
CA GLY A 367 -2.51 4.39 23.22
C GLY A 367 -3.56 3.88 24.22
N GLU A 368 -4.78 4.41 24.19
CA GLU A 368 -5.87 4.00 25.09
C GLU A 368 -6.49 2.68 24.61
N LYS A 369 -6.28 1.61 25.39
CA LYS A 369 -6.88 0.30 25.11
C LYS A 369 -8.41 0.42 24.99
N PRO A 370 -9.04 -0.31 24.05
CA PRO A 370 -10.49 -0.46 24.00
C PRO A 370 -11.06 -0.75 25.40
N GLU A 371 -12.24 -0.20 25.72
CA GLU A 371 -12.86 -0.39 27.03
C GLU A 371 -12.94 -1.90 27.35
N LYS A 372 -12.32 -2.31 28.47
CA LYS A 372 -12.33 -3.71 28.96
C LYS A 372 -13.74 -4.30 29.18
N ASN A 373 -14.78 -3.46 29.18
CA ASN A 373 -16.18 -3.85 29.38
C ASN A 373 -17.03 -3.74 28.09
N GLY A 374 -16.41 -3.52 26.92
CA GLY A 374 -17.08 -3.55 25.62
C GLY A 374 -17.34 -4.98 25.11
N VAL A 375 -17.88 -5.10 23.89
CA VAL A 375 -18.15 -6.41 23.25
C VAL A 375 -16.89 -7.18 22.79
N GLY A 376 -15.70 -6.65 23.08
CA GLY A 376 -14.42 -7.25 22.72
C GLY A 376 -13.84 -6.80 21.38
N LEU A 377 -14.62 -6.12 20.53
CA LEU A 377 -14.18 -5.64 19.22
C LEU A 377 -13.53 -4.25 19.30
N VAL A 378 -12.50 -4.04 18.49
CA VAL A 378 -11.79 -2.77 18.28
C VAL A 378 -12.52 -1.99 17.20
N ALA A 379 -12.79 -0.70 17.41
CA ALA A 379 -13.43 0.18 16.42
C ALA A 379 -12.44 0.64 15.34
N GLY A 380 -12.93 0.90 14.13
CA GLY A 380 -12.10 1.35 13.00
C GLY A 380 -11.01 0.37 12.59
N HIS A 381 -11.20 -0.92 12.89
CA HIS A 381 -10.18 -1.96 12.76
C HIS A 381 -10.63 -3.10 11.84
N ALA A 382 -9.67 -3.73 11.18
CA ALA A 382 -9.90 -4.84 10.28
C ALA A 382 -9.51 -6.18 10.92
N TYR A 383 -10.32 -7.19 10.66
CA TYR A 383 -10.18 -8.56 11.16
C TYR A 383 -10.09 -9.51 9.98
N THR A 384 -9.22 -10.51 10.06
CA THR A 384 -9.18 -11.59 9.06
C THR A 384 -10.40 -12.49 9.29
N MET A 385 -11.08 -12.92 8.24
CA MET A 385 -12.16 -13.91 8.33
C MET A 385 -11.64 -15.25 7.84
N LEU A 386 -11.53 -16.20 8.76
CA LEU A 386 -10.87 -17.49 8.56
C LEU A 386 -11.80 -18.59 8.09
N ALA A 387 -13.09 -18.49 8.42
CA ALA A 387 -14.06 -19.51 8.04
C ALA A 387 -15.49 -18.96 8.03
N ALA A 388 -16.33 -19.53 7.18
CA ALA A 388 -17.77 -19.34 7.18
C ALA A 388 -18.46 -20.72 7.17
N LYS A 389 -18.93 -21.17 8.34
CA LYS A 389 -19.49 -22.51 8.51
C LYS A 389 -20.94 -22.50 8.95
N GLN A 390 -21.67 -23.53 8.53
CA GLN A 390 -23.08 -23.71 8.86
C GLN A 390 -23.34 -25.11 9.42
N THR A 391 -24.08 -25.18 10.54
CA THR A 391 -24.53 -26.47 11.09
C THR A 391 -25.73 -27.04 10.32
N VAL A 392 -26.00 -28.33 10.46
CA VAL A 392 -27.19 -29.02 9.93
C VAL A 392 -28.47 -28.39 10.49
N ALA A 393 -28.44 -27.89 11.72
CA ALA A 393 -29.54 -27.17 12.35
C ALA A 393 -29.73 -25.74 11.80
N GLY A 394 -28.83 -25.26 10.95
CA GLY A 394 -28.93 -23.95 10.28
C GLY A 394 -28.24 -22.80 11.03
N ILE A 395 -27.40 -23.08 12.04
CA ILE A 395 -26.63 -22.06 12.75
C ILE A 395 -25.48 -21.61 11.84
N ARG A 396 -25.37 -20.31 11.60
CA ARG A 396 -24.40 -19.69 10.68
C ARG A 396 -23.33 -18.96 11.49
N LEU A 397 -22.10 -19.46 11.46
CA LEU A 397 -20.98 -18.95 12.25
C LEU A 397 -19.82 -18.52 11.35
N CYS A 398 -19.22 -17.39 11.69
CA CYS A 398 -17.99 -16.89 11.09
C CYS A 398 -16.86 -17.01 12.12
N GLN A 399 -15.68 -17.45 11.69
CA GLN A 399 -14.45 -17.36 12.48
C GLN A 399 -13.67 -16.13 12.02
N LEU A 400 -13.27 -15.28 12.97
CA LEU A 400 -12.47 -14.10 12.71
C LEU A 400 -11.22 -14.09 13.58
N ARG A 401 -10.21 -13.33 13.16
CA ARG A 401 -8.97 -13.12 13.90
C ARG A 401 -8.62 -11.64 13.95
N ASN A 402 -8.32 -11.17 15.16
CA ASN A 402 -7.68 -9.87 15.36
C ASN A 402 -6.18 -10.00 15.07
N PRO A 403 -5.61 -9.22 14.14
CA PRO A 403 -4.17 -9.24 13.85
C PRO A 403 -3.29 -8.84 15.04
N TRP A 404 -3.85 -8.26 16.10
CA TRP A 404 -3.09 -7.94 17.33
C TRP A 404 -2.87 -9.15 18.26
N GLY A 405 -3.47 -10.30 17.95
CA GLY A 405 -3.38 -11.51 18.78
C GLY A 405 -4.09 -11.39 20.13
N GLY A 406 -5.15 -10.58 20.20
CA GLY A 406 -5.98 -10.39 21.41
C GLY A 406 -7.23 -9.55 21.10
N PHE A 407 -7.98 -9.14 22.14
CA PHE A 407 -9.28 -8.46 21.99
C PHE A 407 -10.29 -9.28 21.16
N GLU A 408 -10.70 -10.40 21.75
CA GLU A 408 -11.65 -11.34 21.15
C GLU A 408 -13.10 -11.01 21.50
N TRP A 409 -14.02 -11.45 20.64
CA TRP A 409 -15.47 -11.33 20.83
C TRP A 409 -15.93 -11.96 22.14
N GLN A 410 -16.65 -11.18 22.96
CA GLN A 410 -17.16 -11.61 24.27
C GLN A 410 -18.67 -11.94 24.27
N GLY A 411 -19.29 -12.03 23.09
CA GLY A 411 -20.71 -12.34 22.95
C GLY A 411 -20.98 -13.81 22.63
N ASP A 412 -22.16 -14.08 22.08
CA ASP A 412 -22.59 -15.43 21.68
C ASP A 412 -21.57 -16.08 20.72
N TRP A 413 -21.23 -17.34 20.98
CA TRP A 413 -20.22 -18.13 20.26
C TRP A 413 -18.77 -17.69 20.40
N GLY A 414 -18.47 -16.68 21.22
CA GLY A 414 -17.09 -16.41 21.65
C GLY A 414 -16.47 -17.60 22.39
N ASP A 415 -15.16 -17.56 22.62
CA ASP A 415 -14.38 -18.70 23.11
C ASP A 415 -14.83 -19.24 24.47
N THR A 416 -15.42 -18.39 25.31
CA THR A 416 -15.97 -18.74 26.63
C THR A 416 -17.49 -18.91 26.66
N SER A 417 -18.15 -18.89 25.49
CA SER A 417 -19.62 -18.94 25.41
C SER A 417 -20.20 -20.30 25.81
N ASP A 418 -21.22 -20.29 26.67
CA ASP A 418 -21.98 -21.48 27.08
C ASP A 418 -22.82 -22.11 25.95
N LEU A 419 -22.91 -21.46 24.78
CA LEU A 419 -23.62 -21.99 23.60
C LEU A 419 -22.86 -23.12 22.91
N TRP A 420 -21.56 -23.25 23.17
CA TRP A 420 -20.75 -24.32 22.61
C TRP A 420 -21.08 -25.67 23.26
N THR A 421 -21.58 -26.61 22.47
CA THR A 421 -21.69 -28.02 22.86
C THR A 421 -20.63 -28.87 22.16
N ASP A 422 -20.30 -30.03 22.72
CA ASP A 422 -19.31 -30.93 22.13
C ASP A 422 -19.74 -31.38 20.72
N GLU A 423 -21.04 -31.57 20.48
CA GLU A 423 -21.58 -31.93 19.18
C GLU A 423 -21.34 -30.84 18.13
N ILE A 424 -21.51 -29.56 18.47
CA ILE A 424 -21.31 -28.44 17.53
C ILE A 424 -19.81 -28.25 17.27
N LYS A 425 -18.97 -28.38 18.30
CA LYS A 425 -17.51 -28.29 18.14
C LYS A 425 -16.99 -29.38 17.21
N GLU A 426 -17.48 -30.61 17.36
CA GLU A 426 -17.10 -31.73 16.49
C GLU A 426 -17.66 -31.55 15.06
N GLU A 427 -18.92 -31.14 14.92
CA GLU A 427 -19.57 -30.90 13.62
C GLU A 427 -18.82 -29.86 12.79
N LEU A 428 -18.42 -28.76 13.40
CA LEU A 428 -17.77 -27.64 12.72
C LEU A 428 -16.24 -27.72 12.75
N ASN A 429 -15.66 -28.71 13.43
CA ASN A 429 -14.22 -28.83 13.70
C ASN A 429 -13.64 -27.53 14.27
N VAL A 430 -14.18 -27.10 15.42
CA VAL A 430 -13.82 -25.84 16.09
C VAL A 430 -12.71 -26.08 17.11
N VAL A 431 -11.66 -25.25 17.03
CA VAL A 431 -10.64 -25.11 18.05
C VAL A 431 -10.87 -23.78 18.76
N LEU A 432 -11.00 -23.81 20.08
CA LEU A 432 -11.11 -22.62 20.94
C LEU A 432 -9.80 -22.52 21.73
N ALA A 433 -9.18 -21.35 21.71
CA ALA A 433 -7.89 -21.12 22.34
C ALA A 433 -7.93 -19.75 23.04
N GLU A 434 -7.53 -19.69 24.31
CA GLU A 434 -7.60 -18.44 25.06
C GLU A 434 -6.56 -17.42 24.56
N ASP A 435 -7.04 -16.22 24.19
CA ASP A 435 -6.23 -15.01 23.93
C ASP A 435 -5.22 -15.20 22.78
N ASP A 436 -5.63 -15.89 21.72
CA ASP A 436 -4.88 -16.00 20.47
C ASP A 436 -5.35 -15.03 19.38
N GLY A 437 -6.37 -14.22 19.69
CA GLY A 437 -6.99 -13.24 18.82
C GLY A 437 -8.07 -13.81 17.90
N THR A 438 -8.25 -15.13 17.87
CA THR A 438 -9.25 -15.83 17.06
C THR A 438 -10.54 -15.99 17.85
N PHE A 439 -11.69 -15.84 17.20
CA PHE A 439 -12.99 -16.07 17.83
C PHE A 439 -14.03 -16.43 16.79
N TRP A 440 -15.13 -17.02 17.24
CA TRP A 440 -16.31 -17.25 16.42
C TRP A 440 -17.44 -16.31 16.80
N MET A 441 -18.30 -15.99 15.83
CA MET A 441 -19.51 -15.21 16.07
C MET A 441 -20.64 -15.61 15.11
N CYS A 442 -21.88 -15.29 15.46
CA CYS A 442 -23.00 -15.44 14.54
C CYS A 442 -22.90 -14.49 13.34
N PHE A 443 -23.33 -14.95 12.17
CA PHE A 443 -23.41 -14.11 10.97
C PHE A 443 -24.28 -12.85 11.19
N ASP A 444 -25.36 -12.97 11.97
CA ASP A 444 -26.23 -11.82 12.26
C ASP A 444 -25.56 -10.78 13.17
N ASP A 445 -24.65 -11.21 14.07
CA ASP A 445 -23.83 -10.29 14.87
C ASP A 445 -22.72 -9.66 14.02
N LEU A 446 -22.14 -10.41 13.06
CA LEU A 446 -21.21 -9.84 12.09
C LEU A 446 -21.86 -8.66 11.34
N LEU A 447 -23.07 -8.86 10.79
CA LEU A 447 -23.82 -7.82 10.07
C LEU A 447 -24.16 -6.60 10.93
N LYS A 448 -24.22 -6.77 12.25
CA LYS A 448 -24.56 -5.71 13.22
C LYS A 448 -23.33 -4.93 13.69
N HIS A 449 -22.19 -5.59 13.83
CA HIS A 449 -20.99 -5.03 14.44
C HIS A 449 -19.92 -4.62 13.43
N PHE A 450 -19.99 -5.11 12.20
CA PHE A 450 -19.10 -4.78 11.09
C PHE A 450 -19.87 -3.98 10.03
N PHE A 451 -19.18 -3.18 9.22
CA PHE A 451 -19.82 -2.42 8.13
C PHE A 451 -19.52 -3.02 6.74
N SER A 452 -18.48 -3.84 6.61
CA SER A 452 -18.11 -4.47 5.35
C SER A 452 -17.34 -5.78 5.49
N ILE A 453 -17.37 -6.56 4.41
CA ILE A 453 -16.49 -7.71 4.16
C ILE A 453 -15.68 -7.42 2.90
N ASN A 454 -14.39 -7.73 2.91
CA ASN A 454 -13.53 -7.71 1.74
C ASN A 454 -13.14 -9.14 1.37
N VAL A 455 -13.10 -9.43 0.06
CA VAL A 455 -12.73 -10.73 -0.50
C VAL A 455 -11.60 -10.49 -1.50
N CYS A 456 -10.48 -11.18 -1.34
CA CYS A 456 -9.35 -11.15 -2.25
C CYS A 456 -9.20 -12.52 -2.90
N MET A 457 -9.30 -12.55 -4.23
CA MET A 457 -9.34 -13.78 -5.02
C MET A 457 -7.94 -14.26 -5.42
N ALA A 458 -6.99 -14.12 -4.49
CA ALA A 458 -5.64 -14.65 -4.65
C ALA A 458 -5.66 -16.18 -4.58
N ASP A 459 -4.80 -16.85 -5.36
CA ASP A 459 -4.63 -18.30 -5.22
C ASP A 459 -3.87 -18.60 -3.92
N SER A 460 -4.64 -18.89 -2.88
CA SER A 460 -4.15 -19.26 -1.56
C SER A 460 -3.87 -20.76 -1.44
N SER A 461 -4.21 -21.54 -2.47
CA SER A 461 -4.21 -23.00 -2.40
C SER A 461 -2.84 -23.57 -2.80
N ASN A 462 -2.24 -24.38 -1.94
CA ASN A 462 -1.13 -25.28 -2.33
C ASN A 462 -1.53 -26.29 -3.42
N ASN A 463 -2.82 -26.32 -3.82
CA ASN A 463 -3.42 -27.24 -4.77
C ASN A 463 -3.69 -26.64 -6.16
N ASN A 464 -3.33 -25.37 -6.42
CA ASN A 464 -3.46 -24.76 -7.76
C ASN A 464 -4.92 -24.74 -8.29
N ASN A 465 -5.93 -24.61 -7.41
CA ASN A 465 -7.33 -24.70 -7.84
C ASN A 465 -7.75 -23.53 -8.74
N ILE A 466 -7.08 -22.38 -8.64
CA ILE A 466 -7.45 -21.16 -9.36
C ILE A 466 -6.23 -20.63 -10.12
N ASN A 467 -6.01 -21.18 -11.31
CA ASN A 467 -4.98 -20.68 -12.21
C ASN A 467 -5.55 -19.55 -13.07
N TRP A 468 -5.46 -18.31 -12.57
CA TRP A 468 -5.84 -17.13 -13.34
C TRP A 468 -4.95 -17.02 -14.58
N THR A 469 -5.55 -16.95 -15.76
CA THR A 469 -4.87 -16.29 -16.87
C THR A 469 -4.88 -14.80 -16.57
N GLU A 470 -3.70 -14.18 -16.49
CA GLU A 470 -3.55 -12.77 -16.17
C GLU A 470 -2.84 -12.03 -17.30
N LYS A 471 -3.37 -10.87 -17.69
CA LYS A 471 -2.66 -9.91 -18.55
C LYS A 471 -2.83 -8.50 -18.02
N ARG A 472 -1.72 -7.77 -17.93
CA ARG A 472 -1.69 -6.36 -17.56
C ARG A 472 -1.24 -5.50 -18.73
N ARG A 473 -1.85 -4.34 -18.90
CA ARG A 473 -1.50 -3.37 -19.93
C ARG A 473 -1.44 -1.99 -19.34
N LYS A 474 -0.37 -1.26 -19.64
CA LYS A 474 -0.31 0.17 -19.35
C LYS A 474 -1.15 0.92 -20.37
N ILE A 475 -2.01 1.80 -19.88
CA ILE A 475 -2.87 2.64 -20.70
C ILE A 475 -2.66 4.11 -20.32
N CYS A 476 -2.97 5.01 -21.24
CA CYS A 476 -2.85 6.43 -21.02
C CYS A 476 -4.12 7.13 -21.51
N PHE A 477 -4.81 7.81 -20.61
CA PHE A 477 -5.84 8.77 -20.99
C PHE A 477 -5.16 10.05 -21.45
N THR A 478 -5.45 10.50 -22.66
CA THR A 478 -5.02 11.77 -23.21
C THR A 478 -6.20 12.71 -23.36
N PHE A 479 -5.98 13.99 -23.03
CA PHE A 479 -7.02 15.01 -23.03
C PHE A 479 -6.69 16.10 -24.06
N GLY A 480 -7.52 16.20 -25.09
CA GLY A 480 -7.43 17.23 -26.12
C GLY A 480 -7.77 18.62 -25.60
N ALA A 481 -7.29 19.66 -26.30
CA ALA A 481 -7.57 21.06 -25.95
C ALA A 481 -9.06 21.43 -26.05
N ASP A 482 -9.83 20.65 -26.80
CA ASP A 482 -11.29 20.73 -26.97
C ASP A 482 -12.07 19.94 -25.90
N GLY A 483 -11.37 19.26 -24.98
CA GLY A 483 -11.96 18.42 -23.94
C GLY A 483 -12.21 16.98 -24.38
N ASN A 484 -11.81 16.59 -25.60
CA ASN A 484 -11.92 15.21 -26.05
C ASN A 484 -10.97 14.28 -25.28
N ILE A 485 -11.42 13.05 -25.04
CA ILE A 485 -10.66 12.03 -24.33
C ILE A 485 -10.31 10.94 -25.32
N SER A 486 -9.07 10.46 -25.28
CA SER A 486 -8.67 9.25 -25.99
C SER A 486 -7.84 8.34 -25.09
N THR A 487 -7.89 7.03 -25.36
CA THR A 487 -7.19 5.99 -24.60
C THR A 487 -7.07 4.74 -25.46
N PRO A 488 -6.02 3.91 -25.31
CA PRO A 488 -5.97 2.62 -25.99
C PRO A 488 -7.12 1.70 -25.54
N MET A 489 -7.65 0.94 -26.49
CA MET A 489 -8.68 -0.08 -26.26
C MET A 489 -8.10 -1.47 -26.56
N TYR A 490 -8.80 -2.52 -26.13
CA TYR A 490 -8.32 -3.89 -26.35
C TYR A 490 -9.43 -4.84 -26.76
N ILE A 491 -9.12 -5.76 -27.68
CA ILE A 491 -9.97 -6.90 -28.01
C ILE A 491 -9.58 -8.07 -27.11
N PHE A 492 -10.48 -8.44 -26.21
CA PHE A 492 -10.42 -9.67 -25.43
C PHE A 492 -11.02 -10.82 -26.26
N SER A 493 -10.27 -11.89 -26.45
CA SER A 493 -10.72 -13.07 -27.21
C SER A 493 -10.56 -14.34 -26.39
N ASN A 494 -11.64 -15.10 -26.21
CA ASN A 494 -11.66 -16.37 -25.48
C ASN A 494 -12.30 -17.49 -26.30
N LYS A 495 -11.88 -18.72 -26.03
CA LYS A 495 -12.40 -19.94 -26.70
C LYS A 495 -13.43 -20.70 -25.87
N THR A 496 -13.50 -20.41 -24.58
CA THR A 496 -14.41 -21.03 -23.62
C THR A 496 -15.17 -19.95 -22.86
N THR A 497 -16.38 -20.26 -22.39
CA THR A 497 -17.05 -19.37 -21.45
C THR A 497 -16.19 -19.26 -20.19
N SER A 498 -15.79 -18.04 -19.84
CA SER A 498 -14.93 -17.79 -18.69
C SER A 498 -15.43 -16.58 -17.91
N LYS A 499 -15.34 -16.66 -16.59
CA LYS A 499 -15.48 -15.50 -15.73
C LYS A 499 -14.18 -14.68 -15.78
N ALA A 500 -14.32 -13.38 -15.92
CA ALA A 500 -13.20 -12.45 -15.98
C ALA A 500 -13.45 -11.21 -15.12
N TYR A 501 -12.38 -10.75 -14.48
CA TYR A 501 -12.29 -9.52 -13.72
C TYR A 501 -11.43 -8.55 -14.48
N MET A 502 -12.01 -7.41 -14.86
CA MET A 502 -11.30 -6.35 -15.56
C MET A 502 -11.23 -5.15 -14.63
N SER A 503 -10.01 -4.71 -14.33
CA SER A 503 -9.76 -3.67 -13.35
C SER A 503 -8.82 -2.61 -13.92
N LEU A 504 -9.06 -1.36 -13.54
CA LEU A 504 -8.20 -0.23 -13.87
C LEU A 504 -7.60 0.31 -12.58
N HIS A 505 -6.28 0.48 -12.57
CA HIS A 505 -5.50 0.93 -11.42
C HIS A 505 -4.81 2.24 -11.78
N GLN A 506 -4.88 3.24 -10.89
CA GLN A 506 -4.14 4.50 -11.04
C GLN A 506 -3.17 4.70 -9.88
N GLU A 507 -2.27 5.67 -10.02
CA GLU A 507 -1.26 5.97 -9.00
C GLU A 507 -1.91 6.36 -7.67
N ASP A 508 -1.53 5.67 -6.59
CA ASP A 508 -1.98 5.96 -5.24
C ASP A 508 -1.63 7.40 -4.82
N GLN A 509 -2.63 8.19 -4.39
CA GLN A 509 -2.43 9.60 -3.97
C GLN A 509 -1.49 9.76 -2.78
N ARG A 510 -1.24 8.68 -2.02
CA ARG A 510 -0.24 8.67 -0.94
C ARG A 510 1.18 8.67 -1.48
N CYS A 511 1.42 8.28 -2.73
CA CYS A 511 2.75 8.32 -3.34
C CYS A 511 3.26 9.76 -3.51
N GLU A 512 4.57 9.89 -3.63
CA GLU A 512 5.22 11.19 -3.84
C GLU A 512 4.85 11.77 -5.22
N ASN A 513 4.42 13.03 -5.27
CA ASN A 513 3.96 13.73 -6.48
C ASN A 513 2.71 13.16 -7.18
N ALA A 514 2.01 12.20 -6.57
CA ALA A 514 0.79 11.64 -7.12
C ALA A 514 -0.29 12.71 -7.34
N LEU A 515 -1.00 12.59 -8.46
CA LEU A 515 -2.06 13.50 -8.85
C LEU A 515 -3.41 13.07 -8.26
N PRO A 516 -4.38 13.99 -8.10
CA PRO A 516 -5.73 13.61 -7.70
C PRO A 516 -6.31 12.55 -8.66
N TYR A 517 -7.10 11.64 -8.10
CA TYR A 517 -7.68 10.52 -8.81
C TYR A 517 -8.61 11.03 -9.92
N LEU A 518 -8.43 10.45 -11.11
CA LEU A 518 -9.46 10.48 -12.12
C LEU A 518 -10.62 9.58 -11.70
N ASP A 519 -11.81 9.90 -12.17
CA ASP A 519 -12.91 8.97 -12.14
C ASP A 519 -12.71 7.91 -13.24
N ILE A 520 -12.21 6.75 -12.86
CA ILE A 520 -11.83 5.68 -13.80
C ILE A 520 -12.85 4.56 -13.83
N GLY A 521 -12.98 3.91 -14.98
CA GLY A 521 -13.88 2.79 -15.19
C GLY A 521 -13.44 1.91 -16.34
N VAL A 522 -14.14 0.79 -16.49
CA VAL A 522 -14.00 -0.11 -17.63
C VAL A 522 -15.37 -0.61 -18.06
N SER A 523 -15.61 -0.60 -19.36
CA SER A 523 -16.80 -1.17 -20.00
C SER A 523 -16.38 -2.27 -20.97
N VAL A 524 -17.15 -3.35 -21.00
CA VAL A 524 -16.92 -4.50 -21.88
C VAL A 524 -18.08 -4.59 -22.84
N LEU A 525 -17.78 -4.51 -24.14
CA LEU A 525 -18.77 -4.47 -25.21
C LEU A 525 -18.61 -5.68 -26.12
N GLN A 526 -19.72 -6.29 -26.51
CA GLN A 526 -19.76 -7.23 -27.63
C GLN A 526 -20.05 -6.46 -28.92
N ILE A 527 -19.20 -6.64 -29.94
CA ILE A 527 -19.42 -6.09 -31.28
C ILE A 527 -20.44 -6.99 -31.99
N LEU A 528 -21.55 -6.41 -32.43
CA LEU A 528 -22.62 -7.10 -33.15
C LEU A 528 -22.37 -7.09 -34.67
N PRO A 529 -23.01 -8.00 -35.46
CA PRO A 529 -22.79 -8.09 -36.91
C PRO A 529 -23.16 -6.82 -37.71
N ASP A 530 -23.98 -5.94 -37.12
CA ASP A 530 -24.37 -4.65 -37.67
C ASP A 530 -23.45 -3.49 -37.23
N TYR A 531 -22.31 -3.82 -36.60
CA TYR A 531 -21.33 -2.88 -36.03
C TYR A 531 -21.86 -2.05 -34.86
N THR A 532 -22.98 -2.45 -34.25
CA THR A 532 -23.44 -1.88 -32.99
C THR A 532 -22.84 -2.62 -31.80
N TYR A 533 -23.02 -2.07 -30.60
CA TYR A 533 -22.44 -2.61 -29.38
C TYR A 533 -23.51 -3.10 -28.41
N LYS A 534 -23.22 -4.23 -27.76
CA LYS A 534 -23.99 -4.72 -26.62
C LYS A 534 -23.13 -4.69 -25.37
N LEU A 535 -23.65 -4.08 -24.31
CA LEU A 535 -22.98 -4.06 -23.01
C LEU A 535 -22.95 -5.47 -22.39
N MET A 536 -21.75 -5.94 -22.07
CA MET A 536 -21.51 -7.19 -21.35
C MET A 536 -21.28 -6.96 -19.86
N GLY A 537 -20.62 -5.86 -19.51
CA GLY A 537 -20.46 -5.40 -18.13
C GLY A 537 -19.78 -4.03 -18.07
N SER A 538 -19.93 -3.36 -16.93
CA SER A 538 -19.28 -2.08 -16.69
C SER A 538 -19.14 -1.83 -15.21
N SER A 539 -18.01 -1.26 -14.80
CA SER A 539 -17.78 -0.81 -13.43
C SER A 539 -18.48 0.52 -13.13
N GLY A 540 -18.90 1.27 -14.16
CA GLY A 540 -19.07 2.73 -14.04
C GLY A 540 -17.73 3.43 -13.77
N ASN A 541 -17.75 4.73 -13.44
CA ASN A 541 -16.55 5.53 -13.18
C ASN A 541 -16.46 6.02 -11.72
N SER A 542 -15.49 5.54 -10.94
CA SER A 542 -15.24 5.98 -9.57
C SER A 542 -13.93 6.74 -9.46
N ALA A 543 -13.91 7.82 -8.67
CA ALA A 543 -12.70 8.56 -8.32
C ALA A 543 -11.98 7.90 -7.15
N GLU A 544 -11.69 6.61 -7.32
CA GLU A 544 -11.01 5.76 -6.36
C GLU A 544 -9.69 5.28 -6.96
N ARG A 545 -8.81 4.76 -6.11
CA ARG A 545 -7.49 4.26 -6.52
C ARG A 545 -7.56 3.18 -7.60
N GLN A 546 -8.62 2.38 -7.58
CA GLN A 546 -8.89 1.37 -8.59
C GLN A 546 -10.40 1.20 -8.78
N ASN A 547 -10.80 0.68 -9.93
CA ASN A 547 -12.19 0.32 -10.21
C ASN A 547 -12.23 -0.95 -11.05
N GLN A 548 -13.29 -1.75 -10.92
CA GLN A 548 -13.35 -3.05 -11.57
C GLN A 548 -14.77 -3.50 -11.95
N THR A 549 -14.85 -4.40 -12.92
CA THR A 549 -16.07 -5.09 -13.30
C THR A 549 -15.84 -6.59 -13.39
N GLU A 550 -16.84 -7.35 -12.96
CA GLU A 550 -16.92 -8.80 -13.09
C GLU A 550 -17.83 -9.13 -14.26
N VAL A 551 -17.37 -9.97 -15.19
CA VAL A 551 -18.14 -10.38 -16.37
C VAL A 551 -17.96 -11.86 -16.65
N THR A 552 -19.03 -12.53 -17.08
CA THR A 552 -18.94 -13.88 -17.66
C THR A 552 -19.09 -13.75 -19.17
N LEU A 553 -18.02 -14.09 -19.90
CA LEU A 553 -17.95 -13.90 -21.35
C LEU A 553 -18.06 -15.26 -22.05
N PRO A 554 -19.04 -15.48 -22.95
CA PRO A 554 -19.05 -16.67 -23.80
C PRO A 554 -17.88 -16.65 -24.80
N PRO A 555 -17.59 -17.76 -25.51
CA PRO A 555 -16.56 -17.76 -26.55
C PRO A 555 -16.81 -16.67 -27.58
N GLY A 556 -15.83 -15.83 -27.85
CA GLY A 556 -15.97 -14.73 -28.78
C GLY A 556 -14.91 -13.65 -28.66
N GLN A 557 -15.22 -12.48 -29.21
CA GLN A 557 -14.40 -11.28 -29.13
C GLN A 557 -15.21 -10.16 -28.50
N PHE A 558 -14.58 -9.43 -27.59
CA PHE A 558 -15.18 -8.34 -26.83
C PHE A 558 -14.23 -7.16 -26.77
N LEU A 559 -14.76 -5.96 -26.97
CA LEU A 559 -14.02 -4.72 -26.82
C LEU A 559 -14.00 -4.31 -25.35
N VAL A 560 -12.81 -4.15 -24.80
CA VAL A 560 -12.54 -3.65 -23.45
C VAL A 560 -12.16 -2.18 -23.58
N VAL A 561 -13.00 -1.32 -23.03
CA VAL A 561 -12.88 0.14 -23.13
C VAL A 561 -12.61 0.72 -21.74
N PRO A 562 -11.38 1.15 -21.43
CA PRO A 562 -11.11 2.00 -20.28
C PRO A 562 -11.84 3.33 -20.44
N THR A 563 -12.45 3.84 -19.37
CA THR A 563 -13.26 5.06 -19.42
C THR A 563 -12.92 6.04 -18.31
N THR A 564 -13.16 7.32 -18.59
CA THR A 564 -13.26 8.40 -17.59
C THR A 564 -14.29 9.43 -18.05
N THR A 565 -15.01 10.08 -17.13
CA THR A 565 -15.96 11.13 -17.52
C THR A 565 -15.26 12.46 -17.86
N GLY A 566 -13.97 12.61 -17.51
CA GLY A 566 -13.23 13.84 -17.68
C GLY A 566 -13.54 14.95 -16.66
N CYS A 567 -14.51 14.75 -15.76
CA CYS A 567 -14.88 15.75 -14.76
C CYS A 567 -13.68 16.20 -13.89
N LYS A 568 -12.90 15.23 -13.39
CA LYS A 568 -11.83 15.46 -12.41
C LYS A 568 -10.50 15.91 -13.03
N PHE A 569 -10.38 15.89 -14.34
CA PHE A 569 -9.16 16.31 -15.03
C PHE A 569 -8.94 17.84 -14.90
N SER A 570 -10.00 18.63 -14.94
CA SER A 570 -9.96 20.10 -14.96
C SER A 570 -9.47 20.79 -13.66
N GLN A 571 -9.28 20.05 -12.56
CA GLN A 571 -8.99 20.63 -11.24
C GLN A 571 -7.49 20.79 -10.91
N GLY A 572 -6.57 20.32 -11.76
CA GLY A 572 -5.14 20.23 -11.42
C GLY A 572 -4.18 21.17 -12.17
N LEU A 573 -4.65 22.02 -13.09
CA LEU A 573 -3.78 22.66 -14.09
C LEU A 573 -3.42 24.14 -13.85
N LEU A 574 -3.86 24.76 -12.75
CA LEU A 574 -3.63 26.19 -12.51
C LEU A 574 -2.77 26.42 -11.26
N GLY A 575 -1.46 26.36 -11.48
CA GLY A 575 -0.44 26.68 -10.48
C GLY A 575 0.96 26.40 -11.02
N GLY A 576 1.40 27.14 -12.04
CA GLY A 576 2.78 27.10 -12.52
C GLY A 576 3.60 28.21 -11.87
N ASN A 577 4.64 27.84 -11.13
CA ASN A 577 5.72 28.75 -10.77
C ASN A 577 6.31 29.37 -12.05
N GLU A 578 6.49 30.69 -12.07
CA GLU A 578 7.21 31.44 -13.11
C GLU A 578 8.72 31.20 -13.03
N GLY A 579 9.17 29.95 -13.14
CA GLY A 579 10.58 29.56 -13.15
C GLY A 579 11.11 29.27 -14.55
N ASP A 580 12.43 29.16 -14.71
CA ASP A 580 13.02 28.64 -15.93
C ASP A 580 12.79 27.11 -16.05
N ALA A 581 12.71 26.61 -17.29
CA ALA A 581 12.66 25.17 -17.55
C ALA A 581 13.94 24.47 -17.00
N PRO A 582 13.83 23.28 -16.41
CA PRO A 582 15.01 22.55 -15.93
C PRO A 582 15.93 22.18 -17.10
N LYS A 583 17.23 22.11 -16.84
CA LYS A 583 18.19 21.62 -17.84
C LYS A 583 18.18 20.09 -17.89
N LEU A 584 18.09 19.52 -19.09
CA LEU A 584 18.10 18.06 -19.27
C LEU A 584 19.53 17.51 -19.23
N PHE A 585 20.53 18.33 -19.54
CA PHE A 585 21.94 17.95 -19.51
C PHE A 585 22.78 18.87 -18.61
N THR A 586 23.80 18.28 -17.99
CA THR A 586 24.83 18.98 -17.22
C THR A 586 25.80 19.70 -18.16
N LYS A 587 26.63 20.59 -17.60
CA LYS A 587 27.72 21.23 -18.35
C LYS A 587 28.79 20.24 -18.84
N GLN A 588 28.82 19.05 -18.25
CA GLN A 588 29.72 17.95 -18.61
C GLN A 588 29.16 17.06 -19.74
N ASN A 589 28.01 17.41 -20.32
CA ASN A 589 27.30 16.64 -21.35
C ASN A 589 26.76 15.29 -20.85
N GLU A 590 26.36 15.23 -19.57
CA GLU A 590 25.69 14.07 -18.97
C GLU A 590 24.23 14.43 -18.71
N LEU A 591 23.32 13.44 -18.70
CA LEU A 591 21.93 13.70 -18.28
C LEU A 591 21.91 14.23 -16.84
N THR A 592 21.06 15.21 -16.58
CA THR A 592 20.75 15.59 -15.21
C THR A 592 19.85 14.52 -14.59
N ILE A 593 19.80 14.47 -13.26
CA ILE A 593 18.87 13.57 -12.53
C ILE A 593 17.42 13.78 -12.99
N GLN A 594 17.03 15.01 -13.31
CA GLN A 594 15.69 15.34 -13.81
C GLN A 594 15.49 14.85 -15.24
N GLY A 595 16.48 15.03 -16.13
CA GLY A 595 16.43 14.50 -17.49
C GLY A 595 16.36 12.98 -17.54
N GLU A 596 17.16 12.31 -16.70
CA GLU A 596 17.13 10.85 -16.58
C GLU A 596 15.79 10.34 -16.06
N LYS A 597 15.24 10.96 -15.01
CA LYS A 597 13.89 10.62 -14.50
C LYS A 597 12.83 10.82 -15.58
N ALA A 598 12.88 11.92 -16.34
CA ALA A 598 11.93 12.18 -17.40
C ALA A 598 11.98 11.13 -18.52
N LEU A 599 13.18 10.78 -19.01
CA LEU A 599 13.34 9.78 -20.06
C LEU A 599 12.96 8.37 -19.57
N ASN A 600 13.28 8.02 -18.33
CA ASN A 600 12.86 6.75 -17.74
C ASN A 600 11.34 6.67 -17.58
N GLU A 601 10.67 7.77 -17.23
CA GLU A 601 9.21 7.81 -17.16
C GLU A 601 8.57 7.73 -18.55
N VAL A 602 9.16 8.37 -19.56
CA VAL A 602 8.74 8.19 -20.97
C VAL A 602 8.87 6.74 -21.38
N PHE A 603 10.04 6.11 -21.16
CA PHE A 603 10.25 4.68 -21.43
C PHE A 603 9.17 3.82 -20.77
N LYS A 604 8.99 3.98 -19.46
CA LYS A 604 7.99 3.24 -18.70
C LYS A 604 6.59 3.42 -19.28
N ARG A 605 6.25 4.58 -19.85
CA ARG A 605 4.94 4.81 -20.46
C ARG A 605 4.77 4.17 -21.83
N LEU A 606 5.86 4.00 -22.57
CA LEU A 606 5.84 3.37 -23.88
C LEU A 606 5.79 1.84 -23.77
N ASP A 607 6.38 1.30 -22.71
CA ASP A 607 6.30 -0.12 -22.33
C ASP A 607 4.85 -0.46 -21.89
N ALA A 608 4.05 -0.84 -22.88
CA ALA A 608 2.61 -1.00 -22.81
C ALA A 608 2.23 -2.38 -22.27
N ASP A 609 3.04 -3.40 -22.51
CA ASP A 609 2.82 -4.75 -22.00
C ASP A 609 3.60 -5.10 -20.72
N LEU A 610 4.44 -4.17 -20.24
CA LEU A 610 5.19 -4.24 -18.98
C LEU A 610 6.28 -5.32 -18.99
N ASP A 611 6.85 -5.62 -20.16
CA ASP A 611 7.91 -6.61 -20.32
C ASP A 611 9.32 -6.04 -20.06
N GLY A 612 9.43 -4.71 -19.92
CA GLY A 612 10.67 -4.02 -19.60
C GLY A 612 11.55 -3.70 -20.82
N VAL A 613 11.05 -3.90 -22.04
CA VAL A 613 11.69 -3.47 -23.29
C VAL A 613 10.70 -2.74 -24.19
N LEU A 614 11.18 -1.99 -25.19
CA LEU A 614 10.33 -1.38 -26.21
C LEU A 614 10.44 -2.15 -27.52
N ASN A 615 9.38 -2.86 -27.86
CA ASN A 615 9.30 -3.59 -29.12
C ASN A 615 8.98 -2.64 -30.30
N LYS A 616 8.95 -3.19 -31.52
CA LYS A 616 8.69 -2.41 -32.74
C LYS A 616 7.33 -1.73 -32.74
N GLN A 617 6.30 -2.35 -32.18
CA GLN A 617 4.96 -1.78 -32.15
C GLN A 617 4.91 -0.55 -31.25
N GLU A 618 5.55 -0.62 -30.08
CA GLU A 618 5.61 0.47 -29.11
C GLU A 618 6.44 1.65 -29.64
N LEU A 619 7.61 1.37 -30.20
CA LEU A 619 8.42 2.42 -30.83
C LEU A 619 7.74 3.01 -32.07
N ASN A 620 6.98 2.21 -32.83
CA ASN A 620 6.19 2.74 -33.94
C ASN A 620 5.06 3.65 -33.46
N ALA A 621 4.32 3.28 -32.41
CA ALA A 621 3.30 4.13 -31.83
C ALA A 621 3.90 5.44 -31.30
N PHE A 622 5.08 5.37 -30.67
CA PHE A 622 5.82 6.54 -30.25
C PHE A 622 6.22 7.46 -31.42
N MET A 623 6.83 6.90 -32.46
CA MET A 623 7.22 7.66 -33.65
C MET A 623 6.04 8.29 -34.39
N GLN A 624 4.90 7.59 -34.48
CA GLN A 624 3.69 8.16 -35.07
C GLN A 624 3.18 9.36 -34.27
N MET A 625 3.31 9.33 -32.94
CA MET A 625 2.89 10.41 -32.06
C MET A 625 3.84 11.62 -32.09
N THR A 626 5.16 11.41 -32.11
CA THR A 626 6.15 12.50 -32.02
C THR A 626 6.59 13.06 -33.36
N GLU A 627 6.69 12.20 -34.39
CA GLU A 627 7.21 12.56 -35.73
C GLU A 627 6.13 12.48 -36.83
N GLY A 628 4.97 11.88 -36.54
CA GLY A 628 3.90 11.73 -37.54
C GLY A 628 4.20 10.72 -38.65
N CYS A 629 5.17 9.83 -38.45
CA CYS A 629 5.58 8.83 -39.43
C CYS A 629 5.69 7.43 -38.81
N ALA A 630 5.57 6.40 -39.65
CA ALA A 630 5.72 5.01 -39.24
C ALA A 630 7.20 4.63 -39.10
N MET A 631 7.49 3.78 -38.12
CA MET A 631 8.80 3.17 -37.92
C MET A 631 9.17 2.31 -39.13
N GLN A 632 10.29 2.62 -39.77
CA GLN A 632 10.85 1.81 -40.85
C GLN A 632 11.64 0.63 -40.28
N ASP A 633 11.59 -0.51 -40.96
CA ASP A 633 12.25 -1.75 -40.53
C ASP A 633 13.75 -1.56 -40.38
N GLU A 634 14.38 -0.86 -41.33
CA GLU A 634 15.82 -0.61 -41.31
C GLU A 634 16.24 0.30 -40.14
N VAL A 635 15.36 1.23 -39.74
CA VAL A 635 15.61 2.11 -38.59
C VAL A 635 15.49 1.33 -37.30
N PHE A 636 14.44 0.50 -37.16
CA PHE A 636 14.27 -0.37 -36.00
C PHE A 636 15.45 -1.33 -35.83
N ASP A 637 15.85 -2.02 -36.90
CA ASP A 637 16.99 -2.94 -36.88
C ASP A 637 18.30 -2.22 -36.51
N TRP A 638 18.50 -0.98 -37.00
CA TRP A 638 19.65 -0.17 -36.62
C TRP A 638 19.64 0.22 -35.14
N ILE A 639 18.48 0.60 -34.58
CA ILE A 639 18.33 0.92 -33.15
C ILE A 639 18.71 -0.31 -32.32
N MET A 640 18.16 -1.49 -32.64
CA MET A 640 18.42 -2.74 -31.91
C MET A 640 19.90 -3.15 -31.94
N GLN A 641 20.61 -2.88 -33.04
CA GLN A 641 22.03 -3.23 -33.19
C GLN A 641 22.98 -2.20 -32.57
N THR A 642 22.55 -0.96 -32.42
CA THR A 642 23.39 0.16 -31.98
C THR A 642 23.31 0.38 -30.48
N PHE A 643 22.13 0.19 -29.89
CA PHE A 643 21.86 0.49 -28.48
C PHE A 643 21.54 -0.78 -27.69
N ASP A 644 21.59 -0.67 -26.36
CA ASP A 644 21.30 -1.78 -25.47
C ASP A 644 19.88 -2.33 -25.69
N SER A 645 19.80 -3.61 -26.04
CA SER A 645 18.56 -4.29 -26.42
C SER A 645 18.54 -5.71 -25.85
N PHE A 646 17.34 -6.20 -25.54
CA PHE A 646 17.12 -7.52 -24.96
C PHE A 646 15.87 -8.16 -25.58
N GLU A 647 15.96 -9.45 -25.92
CA GLU A 647 14.87 -10.25 -26.50
C GLU A 647 14.10 -9.60 -27.69
N GLY A 648 14.78 -8.74 -28.47
CA GLY A 648 14.18 -8.08 -29.64
C GLY A 648 13.46 -6.77 -29.34
N GLY A 649 13.64 -6.21 -28.14
CA GLY A 649 13.20 -4.86 -27.77
C GLY A 649 14.32 -3.99 -27.21
N LEU A 650 14.12 -2.68 -27.21
CA LEU A 650 15.06 -1.69 -26.68
C LEU A 650 14.95 -1.63 -25.15
N THR A 651 16.05 -1.72 -24.40
CA THR A 651 15.99 -1.58 -22.94
C THR A 651 15.83 -0.11 -22.53
N ALA A 652 15.52 0.16 -21.26
CA ALA A 652 15.50 1.53 -20.72
C ALA A 652 16.85 2.25 -20.94
N ASP A 653 17.95 1.53 -20.77
CA ASP A 653 19.30 2.03 -20.96
C ASP A 653 19.57 2.32 -22.44
N GLY A 654 19.15 1.41 -23.33
CA GLY A 654 19.22 1.62 -24.77
C GLY A 654 18.40 2.82 -25.23
N PHE A 655 17.22 3.03 -24.66
CA PHE A 655 16.37 4.19 -24.93
C PHE A 655 17.05 5.50 -24.51
N ARG A 656 17.69 5.54 -23.33
CA ARG A 656 18.50 6.70 -22.91
C ARG A 656 19.69 6.93 -23.84
N GLN A 657 20.39 5.87 -24.25
CA GLN A 657 21.50 5.97 -25.21
C GLN A 657 21.03 6.52 -26.57
N CYS A 658 19.85 6.11 -27.04
CA CYS A 658 19.23 6.63 -28.26
C CYS A 658 18.99 8.14 -28.17
N TYR A 659 18.44 8.63 -27.05
CA TYR A 659 18.25 10.06 -26.82
C TYR A 659 19.55 10.85 -26.71
N MET A 660 20.58 10.27 -26.07
CA MET A 660 21.91 10.87 -26.04
C MET A 660 22.49 10.99 -27.45
N TYR A 661 22.35 9.96 -28.28
CA TYR A 661 22.78 10.00 -29.68
C TYR A 661 22.04 11.08 -30.48
N MET A 662 20.71 11.17 -30.35
CA MET A 662 19.90 12.20 -31.02
C MET A 662 20.31 13.62 -30.61
N TRP A 663 20.57 13.83 -29.32
CA TRP A 663 21.04 15.11 -28.80
C TRP A 663 22.42 15.48 -29.34
N GLU A 664 23.36 14.54 -29.41
CA GLU A 664 24.67 14.81 -30.02
C GLU A 664 24.54 15.12 -31.51
N ALA A 665 23.72 14.37 -32.24
CA ALA A 665 23.48 14.55 -33.67
C ALA A 665 22.78 15.88 -34.01
N SER A 666 21.95 16.42 -33.12
CA SER A 666 21.28 17.73 -33.29
C SER A 666 22.20 18.94 -33.05
N GLY A 667 23.49 18.71 -32.78
CA GLY A 667 24.39 19.78 -32.36
C GLY A 667 24.19 20.18 -30.90
N ARG A 668 23.69 19.25 -30.07
CA ARG A 668 23.39 19.42 -28.64
C ARG A 668 22.22 20.36 -28.36
N ASP A 669 21.24 20.35 -29.23
CA ASP A 669 19.99 21.08 -29.04
C ASP A 669 19.01 20.27 -28.19
N GLU A 670 18.76 20.76 -26.97
CA GLU A 670 17.77 20.19 -26.03
C GLU A 670 16.34 20.28 -26.58
N GLU A 671 16.05 21.19 -27.52
CA GLU A 671 14.70 21.36 -28.07
C GLU A 671 14.18 20.12 -28.79
N THR A 672 15.08 19.28 -29.30
CA THR A 672 14.70 17.99 -29.93
C THR A 672 14.04 17.06 -28.90
N ILE A 673 14.58 17.00 -27.69
CA ILE A 673 14.03 16.17 -26.61
C ILE A 673 12.79 16.83 -26.00
N TRP A 674 12.82 18.15 -25.81
CA TRP A 674 11.67 18.89 -25.30
C TRP A 674 10.44 18.76 -26.17
N ARG A 675 10.61 18.74 -27.51
CA ARG A 675 9.53 18.47 -28.44
C ARG A 675 8.85 17.14 -28.12
N ASP A 676 9.61 16.06 -27.98
CA ASP A 676 9.07 14.73 -27.69
C ASP A 676 8.39 14.70 -26.31
N LEU A 677 9.00 15.31 -25.29
CA LEU A 677 8.39 15.44 -23.96
C LEU A 677 7.05 16.19 -24.01
N ILE A 678 6.97 17.27 -24.78
CA ILE A 678 5.72 18.03 -24.96
C ILE A 678 4.64 17.17 -25.65
N TYR A 679 5.00 16.41 -26.69
CA TYR A 679 4.08 15.46 -27.33
C TYR A 679 3.64 14.34 -26.39
N MET A 680 4.51 13.92 -25.47
CA MET A 680 4.18 12.97 -24.39
C MET A 680 3.28 13.58 -23.29
N GLY A 681 2.95 14.87 -23.38
CA GLY A 681 2.04 15.58 -22.49
C GLY A 681 2.72 16.31 -21.32
N TYR A 682 4.05 16.42 -21.34
CA TYR A 682 4.81 17.20 -20.36
C TYR A 682 4.80 18.69 -20.69
N ASP A 683 4.78 19.53 -19.66
CA ASP A 683 5.09 20.95 -19.82
C ASP A 683 6.61 21.21 -19.71
N ARG A 684 7.00 22.49 -19.87
CA ARG A 684 8.39 22.94 -19.74
C ARG A 684 8.96 22.80 -18.32
N HIS A 685 8.21 22.28 -17.35
CA HIS A 685 8.65 21.97 -16.00
C HIS A 685 8.61 20.47 -15.71
N LEU A 686 8.49 19.62 -16.74
CA LEU A 686 8.38 18.16 -16.62
C LEU A 686 7.14 17.72 -15.82
N ARG A 687 6.07 18.52 -15.82
CA ARG A 687 4.79 18.16 -15.21
C ARG A 687 3.88 17.56 -16.27
N LEU A 688 3.26 16.44 -15.94
CA LEU A 688 2.35 15.77 -16.85
C LEU A 688 0.95 16.39 -16.79
N LEU A 689 0.64 17.28 -17.73
CA LEU A 689 -0.59 18.06 -17.69
C LEU A 689 -1.71 17.38 -18.48
N PHE A 690 -1.44 16.83 -19.67
CA PHE A 690 -2.46 16.39 -20.63
C PHE A 690 -2.67 14.88 -20.72
N ALA A 691 -2.10 14.14 -19.77
CA ALA A 691 -2.13 12.69 -19.77
C ALA A 691 -2.24 12.12 -18.35
N ARG A 692 -2.85 10.94 -18.23
CA ARG A 692 -2.89 10.14 -17.00
C ARG A 692 -2.69 8.66 -17.32
N THR A 693 -1.69 8.06 -16.69
CA THR A 693 -1.35 6.65 -16.87
C THR A 693 -2.16 5.80 -15.88
N CYS A 694 -2.66 4.66 -16.36
CA CYS A 694 -3.30 3.63 -15.54
C CYS A 694 -2.82 2.25 -15.98
N ILE A 695 -3.06 1.23 -15.16
CA ILE A 695 -2.86 -0.17 -15.53
C ILE A 695 -4.22 -0.85 -15.66
N LEU A 696 -4.49 -1.40 -16.84
CA LEU A 696 -5.58 -2.34 -17.08
C LEU A 696 -5.09 -3.74 -16.71
N ALA A 697 -5.68 -4.35 -15.69
CA ALA A 697 -5.40 -5.73 -15.28
C ALA A 697 -6.63 -6.60 -15.51
N ILE A 698 -6.46 -7.68 -16.28
CA ILE A 698 -7.49 -8.66 -16.60
C ILE A 698 -7.08 -10.01 -16.03
N HIS A 699 -7.94 -10.56 -15.18
CA HIS A 699 -7.83 -11.92 -14.63
C HIS A 699 -8.99 -12.74 -15.15
N SER A 700 -8.74 -13.90 -15.73
CA SER A 700 -9.76 -14.79 -16.30
C SER A 700 -9.58 -16.22 -15.80
N GLU A 701 -10.67 -16.90 -15.46
CA GLU A 701 -10.67 -18.32 -15.07
C GLU A 701 -10.29 -19.27 -16.24
N GLY A 702 -10.26 -18.74 -17.46
CA GLY A 702 -9.77 -19.49 -18.63
C GLY A 702 -8.93 -18.65 -19.57
N ASP A 703 -8.23 -19.33 -20.47
CA ASP A 703 -7.29 -18.71 -21.40
C ASP A 703 -7.93 -17.64 -22.29
N PHE A 704 -7.20 -16.54 -22.50
CA PHE A 704 -7.60 -15.47 -23.41
C PHE A 704 -6.42 -14.81 -24.12
N GLU A 705 -6.72 -14.21 -25.25
CA GLU A 705 -5.85 -13.29 -25.97
C GLU A 705 -6.32 -11.85 -25.77
N LEU A 706 -5.36 -10.92 -25.74
CA LEU A 706 -5.63 -9.50 -25.58
C LEU A 706 -4.86 -8.75 -26.65
N HIS A 707 -5.57 -8.16 -27.59
CA HIS A 707 -4.99 -7.48 -28.74
C HIS A 707 -5.26 -5.98 -28.66
N PRO A 708 -4.27 -5.10 -28.86
CA PRO A 708 -4.49 -3.66 -28.85
C PRO A 708 -5.39 -3.25 -30.03
N GLN A 709 -6.29 -2.30 -29.78
CA GLN A 709 -7.19 -1.69 -30.75
C GLN A 709 -6.98 -0.17 -30.73
N PRO A 710 -6.84 0.50 -31.91
CA PRO A 710 -6.86 1.95 -31.99
C PRO A 710 -8.10 2.53 -31.32
N PHE A 711 -7.97 3.74 -30.78
CA PHE A 711 -9.10 4.46 -30.18
C PHE A 711 -10.22 4.67 -31.22
N ASP A 712 -11.43 4.26 -30.84
CA ASP A 712 -12.65 4.45 -31.60
C ASP A 712 -13.60 5.35 -30.79
N ALA A 713 -13.91 6.54 -31.32
CA ALA A 713 -14.71 7.53 -30.61
C ALA A 713 -16.17 7.07 -30.42
N ASP A 714 -16.76 6.40 -31.42
CA ASP A 714 -18.14 5.92 -31.36
C ASP A 714 -18.26 4.79 -30.32
N ALA A 715 -17.29 3.87 -30.30
CA ALA A 715 -17.22 2.83 -29.28
C ALA A 715 -17.04 3.41 -27.86
N TYR A 716 -16.28 4.49 -27.72
CA TYR A 716 -16.09 5.18 -26.44
C TYR A 716 -17.38 5.85 -25.96
N GLU A 717 -18.13 6.52 -26.85
CA GLU A 717 -19.44 7.10 -26.52
C GLU A 717 -20.41 6.02 -26.04
N GLU A 718 -20.53 4.90 -26.78
CA GLU A 718 -21.39 3.77 -26.41
C GLU A 718 -20.97 3.12 -25.07
N ALA A 719 -19.66 3.02 -24.82
CA ALA A 719 -19.12 2.55 -23.55
C ALA A 719 -19.51 3.42 -22.34
N MET A 720 -19.85 4.69 -22.57
CA MET A 720 -20.34 5.63 -21.55
C MET A 720 -21.88 5.66 -21.46
N GLU A 721 -22.58 5.48 -22.58
CA GLU A 721 -24.03 5.56 -22.67
C GLU A 721 -24.76 4.30 -22.21
N LEU A 722 -24.35 3.14 -22.73
CA LEU A 722 -25.01 1.87 -22.46
C LEU A 722 -25.08 1.56 -20.96
N PRO A 723 -24.03 1.80 -20.14
CA PRO A 723 -24.13 1.57 -18.70
C PRO A 723 -25.09 2.53 -18.00
N ILE A 724 -25.31 3.75 -18.49
CA ILE A 724 -26.31 4.67 -17.93
C ILE A 724 -27.71 4.17 -18.27
N LYS A 725 -27.92 3.72 -19.50
CA LYS A 725 -29.21 3.19 -19.98
C LYS A 725 -29.58 1.87 -19.30
N ALA A 726 -28.63 0.97 -19.11
CA ALA A 726 -28.86 -0.36 -18.52
C ALA A 726 -29.18 -0.32 -17.03
N PHE A 727 -28.55 0.60 -16.28
CA PHE A 727 -28.60 0.61 -14.81
C PHE A 727 -29.18 1.89 -14.21
N GLY A 728 -29.51 2.89 -15.04
CA GLY A 728 -30.07 4.17 -14.61
C GLY A 728 -31.58 4.12 -14.38
N LYS A 729 -32.07 4.98 -13.50
CA LYS A 729 -33.51 5.23 -13.33
C LYS A 729 -34.02 5.99 -14.56
N CYS A 730 -35.09 5.51 -15.17
CA CYS A 730 -35.68 6.08 -16.38
C CYS A 730 -36.89 6.97 -16.04
N ALA A 731 -36.91 8.19 -16.58
CA ALA A 731 -38.07 9.08 -16.62
C ALA A 731 -38.50 9.30 -18.07
N GLU A 732 -39.79 9.12 -18.36
CA GLU A 732 -40.33 9.24 -19.72
C GLU A 732 -40.95 10.62 -19.98
N TYR A 733 -40.77 11.10 -21.20
CA TYR A 733 -41.29 12.38 -21.71
C TYR A 733 -41.99 12.15 -23.06
N ALA A 734 -43.01 12.98 -23.36
CA ALA A 734 -43.84 12.88 -24.56
C ALA A 734 -44.28 11.44 -24.89
N GLU A 735 -44.95 10.80 -23.92
CA GLU A 735 -45.49 9.43 -24.09
C GLU A 735 -44.40 8.39 -24.45
N GLY A 736 -43.20 8.56 -23.90
CA GLY A 736 -42.07 7.63 -24.09
C GLY A 736 -41.24 7.90 -25.35
N LYS A 737 -41.57 8.93 -26.14
CA LYS A 737 -40.77 9.36 -27.30
C LYS A 737 -39.39 9.89 -26.91
N ALA A 738 -39.24 10.40 -25.69
CA ALA A 738 -37.96 10.76 -25.10
C ALA A 738 -37.82 10.13 -23.71
N LYS A 739 -36.64 9.59 -23.39
CA LYS A 739 -36.37 8.97 -22.09
C LYS A 739 -35.10 9.54 -21.48
N LEU A 740 -35.18 10.04 -20.25
CA LEU A 740 -34.04 10.52 -19.48
C LEU A 740 -33.63 9.42 -18.48
N TYR A 741 -32.41 8.93 -18.62
CA TYR A 741 -31.79 7.98 -17.69
C TYR A 741 -30.91 8.73 -16.70
N THR A 742 -31.05 8.43 -15.41
CA THR A 742 -30.24 9.00 -14.33
C THR A 742 -29.55 7.89 -13.53
N ARG A 743 -28.22 7.86 -13.51
CA ARG A 743 -27.45 6.84 -12.79
C ARG A 743 -26.55 7.48 -11.73
N LYS A 744 -26.69 7.01 -10.48
CA LYS A 744 -25.88 7.41 -9.32
C LYS A 744 -24.89 6.33 -8.87
N ALA A 745 -25.24 5.04 -9.02
CA ALA A 745 -24.42 3.93 -8.57
C ALA A 745 -23.37 3.54 -9.62
N GLY A 746 -22.12 3.34 -9.19
CA GLY A 746 -20.97 3.05 -10.06
C GLY A 746 -20.30 4.30 -10.63
N TYR A 747 -20.96 5.47 -10.60
CA TYR A 747 -20.32 6.76 -10.85
C TYR A 747 -20.03 7.43 -9.51
N SER A 748 -18.85 8.02 -9.34
CA SER A 748 -18.50 8.88 -8.18
C SER A 748 -19.29 10.20 -8.13
N GLY A 749 -20.33 10.29 -8.95
CA GLY A 749 -21.25 11.40 -9.09
C GLY A 749 -22.58 10.94 -9.68
N VAL A 750 -23.20 11.76 -10.53
CA VAL A 750 -24.44 11.40 -11.23
C VAL A 750 -24.29 11.62 -12.72
N SER A 751 -24.74 10.63 -13.50
CA SER A 751 -24.70 10.67 -14.96
C SER A 751 -26.11 10.67 -15.54
N PHE A 752 -26.30 11.46 -16.60
CA PHE A 752 -27.56 11.63 -17.31
C PHE A 752 -27.38 11.33 -18.78
N ALA A 753 -28.25 10.49 -19.34
CA ALA A 753 -28.31 10.24 -20.78
C ALA A 753 -29.76 10.36 -21.25
N VAL A 754 -29.97 10.86 -22.46
CA VAL A 754 -31.30 10.98 -23.07
C VAL A 754 -31.35 10.15 -24.33
N GLU A 755 -32.39 9.33 -24.44
CA GLU A 755 -32.71 8.53 -25.62
C GLU A 755 -33.87 9.15 -26.39
N ASN A 756 -33.70 9.30 -27.70
CA ASN A 756 -34.74 9.73 -28.62
C ASN A 756 -35.36 8.51 -29.31
N ASN A 757 -36.54 8.11 -28.85
CA ASN A 757 -37.30 7.00 -29.42
C ASN A 757 -38.21 7.42 -30.59
N SER A 758 -38.16 8.67 -31.04
CA SER A 758 -38.97 9.16 -32.15
C SER A 758 -38.29 8.98 -33.52
N SER A 759 -38.91 9.53 -34.56
CA SER A 759 -38.35 9.64 -35.92
C SER A 759 -37.78 11.03 -36.23
N GLU A 760 -37.89 11.99 -35.31
CA GLU A 760 -37.48 13.39 -35.51
C GLU A 760 -36.34 13.75 -34.56
N PRO A 761 -35.40 14.63 -34.96
CA PRO A 761 -34.37 15.11 -34.06
C PRO A 761 -34.98 15.84 -32.84
N LEU A 762 -34.41 15.60 -31.67
CA LEU A 762 -34.88 16.12 -30.40
C LEU A 762 -33.87 17.12 -29.83
N GLU A 763 -34.23 18.39 -29.70
CA GLU A 763 -33.46 19.30 -28.85
C GLU A 763 -33.87 19.08 -27.39
N PHE A 764 -32.92 18.68 -26.55
CA PHE A 764 -33.14 18.46 -25.12
C PHE A 764 -32.23 19.37 -24.31
N THR A 765 -32.82 20.05 -23.33
CA THR A 765 -32.11 20.89 -22.35
C THR A 765 -32.20 20.25 -20.98
N LEU A 766 -31.05 20.08 -20.34
CA LEU A 766 -30.93 19.64 -18.95
C LEU A 766 -30.18 20.72 -18.16
N ASP A 767 -30.91 21.43 -17.29
CA ASP A 767 -30.37 22.50 -16.45
C ASP A 767 -30.18 22.01 -15.01
N CYS A 768 -28.91 21.89 -14.61
CA CYS A 768 -28.46 21.47 -13.29
C CYS A 768 -27.93 22.65 -12.44
N SER A 769 -28.21 23.90 -12.81
CA SER A 769 -27.59 25.10 -12.21
C SER A 769 -27.97 25.35 -10.74
N GLU A 770 -29.06 24.75 -10.25
CA GLU A 770 -29.47 24.80 -8.84
C GLU A 770 -28.67 23.81 -7.94
N SER A 771 -27.81 22.98 -8.55
CA SER A 771 -26.94 22.04 -7.84
C SER A 771 -25.87 22.76 -7.01
N LYS A 772 -25.47 22.16 -5.88
CA LYS A 772 -24.49 22.72 -4.94
C LYS A 772 -23.23 21.87 -4.87
N ASN A 773 -22.07 22.53 -4.91
CA ASN A 773 -20.75 21.89 -4.90
C ASN A 773 -20.57 20.87 -6.05
N VAL A 774 -21.16 21.15 -7.23
CA VAL A 774 -21.10 20.27 -8.40
C VAL A 774 -20.29 20.88 -9.53
N MET A 775 -19.57 20.04 -10.26
CA MET A 775 -18.97 20.31 -11.56
C MET A 775 -19.49 19.34 -12.60
N SER A 776 -19.35 19.72 -13.86
CA SER A 776 -19.77 18.95 -15.03
C SER A 776 -18.58 18.77 -15.96
N HIS A 777 -18.49 17.60 -16.61
CA HIS A 777 -17.49 17.35 -17.67
C HIS A 777 -17.57 18.38 -18.82
N ARG A 778 -18.71 19.04 -19.02
CA ARG A 778 -18.90 20.07 -20.05
C ARG A 778 -18.43 21.48 -19.63
N GLY A 779 -17.97 21.67 -18.40
CA GLY A 779 -17.62 22.99 -17.85
C GLY A 779 -18.80 23.90 -17.52
N THR A 780 -20.01 23.61 -18.01
CA THR A 780 -21.29 24.26 -17.68
C THR A 780 -22.26 23.28 -17.02
N LEU A 781 -23.20 23.80 -16.22
CA LEU A 781 -24.30 23.04 -15.60
C LEU A 781 -25.59 23.08 -16.43
N VAL A 782 -25.58 23.70 -17.60
CA VAL A 782 -26.70 23.67 -18.55
C VAL A 782 -26.21 22.97 -19.82
N ALA A 783 -26.78 21.79 -20.11
CA ALA A 783 -26.52 21.07 -21.35
C ALA A 783 -27.71 21.19 -22.29
N VAL A 784 -27.45 21.69 -23.51
CA VAL A 784 -28.41 21.67 -24.62
C VAL A 784 -27.81 20.78 -25.71
N GLN A 785 -28.53 19.75 -26.14
CA GLN A 785 -28.08 18.85 -27.18
C GLN A 785 -29.20 18.51 -28.15
N ILE A 786 -28.83 18.34 -29.42
CA ILE A 786 -29.68 17.74 -30.44
C ILE A 786 -29.40 16.24 -30.46
N ILE A 787 -30.43 15.45 -30.20
CA ILE A 787 -30.36 13.99 -30.10
C ILE A 787 -31.00 13.41 -31.37
N PRO A 788 -30.22 12.76 -32.24
CA PRO A 788 -30.76 12.20 -33.48
C PRO A 788 -31.84 11.13 -33.23
N PRO A 789 -32.69 10.84 -34.23
CA PRO A 789 -33.68 9.77 -34.13
C PRO A 789 -33.01 8.43 -33.79
N LYS A 790 -33.57 7.71 -32.82
CA LYS A 790 -33.12 6.38 -32.38
C LYS A 790 -31.73 6.34 -31.72
N GLU A 791 -31.17 7.49 -31.36
CA GLU A 791 -29.91 7.59 -30.65
C GLU A 791 -30.09 7.91 -29.17
N THR A 792 -29.04 7.62 -28.40
CA THR A 792 -28.85 8.09 -27.03
C THR A 792 -27.70 9.09 -27.03
N LYS A 793 -27.74 10.09 -26.13
CA LYS A 793 -26.61 10.98 -25.87
C LYS A 793 -26.46 11.27 -24.39
N VAL A 794 -25.23 11.29 -23.89
CA VAL A 794 -24.92 11.74 -22.52
C VAL A 794 -25.14 13.25 -22.40
N MET A 795 -26.04 13.67 -21.51
CA MET A 795 -26.28 15.09 -21.19
C MET A 795 -25.24 15.63 -20.21
N HIS A 796 -25.09 14.97 -19.07
CA HIS A 796 -24.21 15.41 -17.99
C HIS A 796 -23.61 14.21 -17.24
N HIS A 797 -22.30 14.15 -17.13
CA HIS A 797 -21.62 13.63 -15.94
C HIS A 797 -21.42 14.79 -14.97
N LEU A 798 -21.90 14.64 -13.75
CA LEU A 798 -21.77 15.59 -12.66
C LEU A 798 -21.00 14.95 -11.51
N MET A 799 -20.07 15.70 -10.91
CA MET A 799 -19.26 15.24 -9.77
C MET A 799 -19.12 16.33 -8.72
N PRO A 800 -18.80 15.99 -7.45
CA PRO A 800 -18.49 16.99 -6.45
C PRO A 800 -17.23 17.79 -6.81
N LYS A 801 -17.29 19.12 -6.75
CA LYS A 801 -16.12 20.00 -6.91
C LYS A 801 -15.10 19.73 -5.81
N ASN A 802 -15.54 19.71 -4.56
CA ASN A 802 -14.74 19.28 -3.42
C ASN A 802 -15.42 18.07 -2.76
N ALA A 803 -14.75 16.92 -2.75
CA ALA A 803 -15.28 15.67 -2.19
C ALA A 803 -15.50 15.75 -0.67
N PHE A 804 -14.79 16.64 0.03
CA PHE A 804 -14.90 16.83 1.48
C PHE A 804 -16.04 17.77 1.90
N VAL A 805 -16.79 18.32 0.93
CA VAL A 805 -17.93 19.21 1.19
C VAL A 805 -19.20 18.52 0.72
N ALA A 806 -20.25 18.55 1.55
CA ALA A 806 -21.55 18.03 1.18
C ALA A 806 -22.01 18.61 -0.17
N TRP A 807 -22.50 17.75 -1.04
CA TRP A 807 -22.93 18.14 -2.38
C TRP A 807 -24.33 17.61 -2.66
N SER A 808 -25.07 18.33 -3.50
CA SER A 808 -26.43 17.98 -3.88
C SER A 808 -26.66 18.36 -5.33
N TRP A 809 -27.45 17.57 -6.03
CA TRP A 809 -27.81 17.83 -7.41
C TRP A 809 -29.32 17.89 -7.58
N SER A 810 -29.74 18.71 -8.53
CA SER A 810 -31.11 18.83 -9.01
C SER A 810 -31.06 19.16 -10.49
N TYR A 811 -32.14 18.87 -11.22
CA TYR A 811 -32.24 19.21 -12.63
C TYR A 811 -33.62 19.72 -13.00
N LYS A 812 -33.68 20.55 -14.04
CA LYS A 812 -34.88 20.87 -14.81
C LYS A 812 -34.66 20.41 -16.24
N ALA A 813 -35.64 19.70 -16.79
CA ALA A 813 -35.58 19.19 -18.16
C ALA A 813 -36.64 19.89 -19.02
N SER A 814 -36.25 20.30 -20.23
CA SER A 814 -37.17 20.80 -21.27
C SER A 814 -36.75 20.29 -22.63
N MET A 815 -37.69 20.19 -23.56
CA MET A 815 -37.40 19.65 -24.89
C MET A 815 -38.29 20.26 -25.97
N SER A 816 -37.80 20.22 -27.20
CA SER A 816 -38.52 20.58 -28.42
C SER A 816 -38.09 19.69 -29.58
N TRP A 817 -39.05 19.36 -30.45
CA TRP A 817 -38.77 18.66 -31.70
C TRP A 817 -38.24 19.66 -32.73
N ILE A 818 -37.22 19.27 -33.48
CA ILE A 818 -36.71 20.09 -34.57
C ILE A 818 -37.52 19.72 -35.81
N GLU A 819 -38.36 20.65 -36.25
CA GLU A 819 -39.08 20.51 -37.52
C GLU A 819 -38.05 20.51 -38.66
N ASN A 820 -38.05 19.47 -39.48
CA ASN A 820 -37.27 19.47 -40.72
C ASN A 820 -37.87 20.56 -41.63
N GLU A 821 -37.11 21.63 -41.91
CA GLU A 821 -37.44 22.49 -43.03
C GLU A 821 -37.32 21.64 -44.31
N GLU A 822 -38.46 21.31 -44.93
CA GLU A 822 -38.57 20.56 -46.19
C GLU A 822 -37.84 21.21 -47.38
#